data_AF-A0A933U766-F1
#
_entry.id   AF-A0A933U766-F1
#
_cell.length_a   1.000
_cell.length_b   1.000
_cell.length_c   1.000
_cell.angle_alpha   90.00
_cell.angle_beta   90.00
_cell.angle_gamma   90.00
#
_symmetry.space_group_name_H-M   'P 1'
#
loop_
_entity.id
_entity.type
_entity.pdbx_description
1 polymer ?
#
loop_
_entity_poly.entity_id
_entity_poly.type
_entity_poly.pdbx_seq_one_letter_code
_entity_poly.pdbx_strand_id
1 'polypeptide(L)'
;MRNVLTLLLPLLLAFLPVPGSPEPAPVLQQKPAAAPPPPGTIAPTILAPLEGVAKELAKGGREREMKDLLRALEKLGLAKPSLEKLDKTCKDELAKTKKVKDAFPDGAKALRNAAKQLIVVLNGVTDEEEKKTLARRILMLDGENAEAHAALDHVKVGKSWVAKEFEELRKRRGEILTKVMESKTLDVPVETGETDDEIILKTCGTKATFARRGRIELHSNFSKEKTERILRESLRAWTLSGWLRTGKWTVWLEPTVIPSRTVWVLLDSREKYKKLGDELAASGGMTEEAKQAWDRPNTFMGNFHTAQGINVALAQIESDVQTQLLIWACGMREGVPTPISAGHLNWVALSCFGCTLPNLIYKEEKGAGFGDTHVAGEELREREELLRMAKAGIAGSRTWMRYLAERGEDPAFARSFVEAIGAISGNDLHKCTSIVDFLQEANLLGSAYKLLCQNSKGRTIEQYNAALGMTVGDLESKWKDWLLGSLPGIAERIDKENLNAWPKEALEILAYMNEIREKTFKDKIQGVWKLKFDPELSEQCALHAHYLTLHPEQKKWPDAHEEYADKEAYTTEGHWAGTHSVIVWREGGEGMTFEEGIDVWMGSFYHRLPLTDPGVMRLGWGAEGEFQVMDMSSLAAPYDKPFIVVYPYENQTGVPTAFIGNEFPDPVPNGPPGSFSEAGVFGYPITIQTNPTDERNETVDISMKLYEGKDGKKEVECHFSSPAKPSNPEIAPVGAWCLIPKEPLRAKTEYKVVAEWIMGGRTSQTSAGKHMEWTFKTN
;
A
#
# COMPACT_ATOMS: atom_id res chain seq x y z
N MET A 1 -8.15 -92.41 -25.50
CA MET A 1 -7.48 -91.18 -25.01
C MET A 1 -8.50 -90.06 -25.05
N ARG A 2 -8.91 -89.40 -23.98
CA ARG A 2 -9.06 -89.67 -22.54
C ARG A 2 -9.96 -88.48 -22.12
N ASN A 3 -11.25 -88.68 -21.89
CA ASN A 3 -11.89 -89.14 -20.65
C ASN A 3 -12.04 -87.99 -19.62
N VAL A 4 -13.28 -87.58 -19.23
CA VAL A 4 -14.14 -88.12 -18.13
C VAL A 4 -14.04 -87.17 -16.91
N LEU A 5 -15.05 -86.82 -16.09
CA LEU A 5 -16.48 -87.17 -15.94
C LEU A 5 -17.01 -86.49 -14.63
N THR A 6 -18.35 -86.42 -14.49
CA THR A 6 -19.17 -86.60 -13.23
C THR A 6 -19.12 -85.58 -12.08
N LEU A 7 -20.11 -85.42 -11.18
CA LEU A 7 -21.59 -85.54 -11.05
C LEU A 7 -21.91 -85.36 -9.54
N LEU A 8 -23.20 -85.16 -9.19
CA LEU A 8 -23.90 -85.40 -7.89
C LEU A 8 -24.06 -84.26 -6.85
N LEU A 9 -25.27 -83.68 -6.79
CA LEU A 9 -26.41 -83.90 -5.85
C LEU A 9 -26.14 -84.19 -4.32
N PRO A 10 -27.15 -84.08 -3.42
CA PRO A 10 -27.38 -83.02 -2.42
C PRO A 10 -27.40 -83.56 -0.97
N LEU A 11 -27.75 -82.75 0.06
CA LEU A 11 -28.57 -83.24 1.19
C LEU A 11 -29.16 -82.11 2.05
N LEU A 12 -30.48 -82.04 2.07
CA LEU A 12 -31.28 -81.51 3.16
C LEU A 12 -31.24 -82.49 4.34
N LEU A 13 -31.06 -82.01 5.56
CA LEU A 13 -31.48 -82.72 6.77
C LEU A 13 -32.13 -81.72 7.73
N ALA A 14 -33.46 -81.82 7.80
CA ALA A 14 -34.26 -81.19 8.83
C ALA A 14 -34.01 -81.90 10.16
N PHE A 15 -33.69 -81.14 11.21
CA PHE A 15 -33.86 -81.58 12.59
C PHE A 15 -34.95 -80.74 13.24
N LEU A 16 -35.99 -81.44 13.70
CA LEU A 16 -37.09 -80.94 14.52
C LEU A 16 -36.56 -80.43 15.88
N PRO A 17 -37.25 -79.46 16.52
CA PRO A 17 -36.88 -78.97 17.83
C PRO A 17 -37.35 -79.93 18.94
N VAL A 18 -36.49 -80.16 19.93
CA VAL A 18 -36.83 -80.70 21.26
C VAL A 18 -36.81 -79.53 22.26
N PRO A 19 -37.81 -79.37 23.14
CA PRO A 19 -37.98 -78.21 24.00
C PRO A 19 -37.10 -78.31 25.26
N GLY A 20 -36.52 -77.20 25.70
CA GLY A 20 -35.70 -77.16 26.90
C GLY A 20 -35.48 -75.76 27.48
N SER A 21 -36.42 -75.36 28.34
CA SER A 21 -36.26 -74.53 29.55
C SER A 21 -35.91 -73.03 29.45
N PRO A 22 -36.46 -72.19 30.35
CA PRO A 22 -36.46 -70.73 30.24
C PRO A 22 -35.12 -70.11 30.66
N GLU A 23 -34.64 -69.15 29.87
CA GLU A 23 -33.53 -68.25 30.22
C GLU A 23 -33.95 -67.22 31.28
N PRO A 24 -33.07 -66.88 32.24
CA PRO A 24 -33.29 -65.81 33.21
C PRO A 24 -33.06 -64.42 32.60
N ALA A 25 -33.81 -63.43 33.09
CA ALA A 25 -33.80 -62.05 32.61
C ALA A 25 -32.40 -61.39 32.60
N PRO A 26 -32.11 -60.50 31.63
CA PRO A 26 -30.79 -59.88 31.48
C PRO A 26 -30.55 -58.80 32.54
N VAL A 27 -29.40 -58.91 33.21
CA VAL A 27 -28.84 -57.89 34.09
C VAL A 27 -28.30 -56.73 33.25
N LEU A 28 -28.77 -55.52 33.52
CA LEU A 28 -28.27 -54.26 32.94
C LEU A 28 -26.81 -54.02 33.37
N GLN A 29 -25.86 -54.25 32.47
CA GLN A 29 -24.48 -53.79 32.64
C GLN A 29 -24.39 -52.29 32.32
N GLN A 30 -24.09 -51.48 33.33
CA GLN A 30 -23.68 -50.09 33.14
C GLN A 30 -22.30 -50.04 32.46
N LYS A 31 -22.22 -49.26 31.38
CA LYS A 31 -20.99 -49.00 30.62
C LYS A 31 -19.99 -48.25 31.51
N PRO A 32 -18.71 -48.67 31.61
CA PRO A 32 -17.72 -47.96 32.42
C PRO A 32 -17.53 -46.53 31.91
N ALA A 33 -17.52 -45.56 32.82
CA ALA A 33 -17.13 -44.19 32.51
C ALA A 33 -15.69 -44.17 31.98
N ALA A 34 -15.46 -43.47 30.87
CA ALA A 34 -14.14 -43.31 30.28
C ALA A 34 -13.19 -42.67 31.31
N ALA A 35 -11.96 -43.21 31.42
CA ALA A 35 -10.93 -42.62 32.26
C ALA A 35 -10.69 -41.15 31.87
N PRO A 36 -10.50 -40.24 32.84
CA PRO A 36 -10.20 -38.85 32.52
C PRO A 36 -8.92 -38.78 31.68
N PRO A 37 -8.87 -37.89 30.67
CA PRO A 37 -7.70 -37.75 29.83
C PRO A 37 -6.48 -37.32 30.67
N PRO A 38 -5.25 -37.68 30.25
CA PRO A 38 -4.05 -37.30 30.98
C PRO A 38 -3.97 -35.77 31.14
N PRO A 39 -3.42 -35.28 32.27
CA PRO A 39 -3.23 -33.86 32.52
C PRO A 39 -2.55 -33.18 31.32
N GLY A 40 -3.07 -32.03 30.88
CA GLY A 40 -2.57 -31.30 29.70
C GLY A 40 -3.25 -31.65 28.37
N THR A 41 -4.14 -32.63 28.32
CA THR A 41 -4.87 -32.97 27.07
C THR A 41 -6.15 -32.14 26.92
N ILE A 42 -6.34 -31.51 25.76
CA ILE A 42 -7.56 -30.75 25.44
C ILE A 42 -8.70 -31.73 25.12
N ALA A 43 -9.75 -31.71 25.94
CA ALA A 43 -10.91 -32.56 25.73
C ALA A 43 -11.72 -32.11 24.49
N PRO A 44 -12.20 -33.02 23.63
CA PRO A 44 -13.02 -32.67 22.46
C PRO A 44 -14.27 -31.84 22.79
N THR A 45 -14.80 -32.00 24.01
CA THR A 45 -15.95 -31.22 24.52
C THR A 45 -15.66 -29.73 24.65
N ILE A 46 -14.41 -29.31 24.80
CA ILE A 46 -13.99 -27.91 24.84
C ILE A 46 -14.04 -27.29 23.43
N LEU A 47 -13.70 -28.08 22.39
CA LEU A 47 -13.62 -27.61 21.00
C LEU A 47 -14.97 -27.63 20.28
N ALA A 48 -15.87 -28.54 20.64
CA ALA A 48 -17.15 -28.72 19.96
C ALA A 48 -18.00 -27.42 19.83
N PRO A 49 -18.11 -26.55 20.86
CA PRO A 49 -18.83 -25.27 20.71
C PRO A 49 -18.20 -24.34 19.67
N LEU A 50 -16.87 -24.37 19.51
CA LEU A 50 -16.13 -23.51 18.59
C LEU A 50 -16.40 -23.87 17.12
N GLU A 51 -16.65 -25.15 16.82
CA GLU A 51 -17.10 -25.56 15.49
C GLU A 51 -18.45 -24.93 15.12
N GLY A 52 -19.34 -24.74 16.11
CA GLY A 52 -20.60 -24.03 15.95
C GLY A 52 -20.38 -22.54 15.65
N VAL A 53 -19.46 -21.90 16.38
CA VAL A 53 -19.09 -20.50 16.15
C VAL A 53 -18.53 -20.30 14.73
N ALA A 54 -17.65 -21.19 14.24
CA ALA A 54 -17.09 -21.10 12.90
C ALA A 54 -18.18 -21.10 11.80
N LYS A 55 -19.20 -21.97 11.95
CA LYS A 55 -20.35 -22.02 11.02
C LYS A 55 -21.19 -20.74 11.06
N GLU A 56 -21.43 -20.20 12.26
CA GLU A 56 -22.20 -18.97 12.41
C GLU A 56 -21.45 -17.73 11.90
N LEU A 57 -20.12 -17.70 12.03
CA LEU A 57 -19.28 -16.68 11.40
C LEU A 57 -19.40 -16.73 9.87
N ALA A 58 -19.34 -17.94 9.27
CA ALA A 58 -19.53 -18.12 7.83
C ALA A 58 -20.91 -17.64 7.35
N LYS A 59 -21.99 -18.04 8.04
CA LYS A 59 -23.35 -17.57 7.77
C LYS A 59 -23.50 -16.05 7.95
N GLY A 60 -22.71 -15.47 8.84
CA GLY A 60 -22.64 -14.04 9.07
C GLY A 60 -21.71 -13.30 8.11
N GLY A 61 -21.08 -13.95 7.14
CA GLY A 61 -20.18 -13.30 6.19
C GLY A 61 -18.85 -12.85 6.79
N ARG A 62 -18.50 -13.33 7.98
CA ARG A 62 -17.27 -12.99 8.72
C ARG A 62 -16.14 -13.94 8.32
N GLU A 63 -15.73 -13.85 7.06
CA GLU A 63 -14.79 -14.78 6.45
C GLU A 63 -13.43 -14.82 7.16
N ARG A 64 -12.87 -13.64 7.48
CA ARG A 64 -11.57 -13.53 8.15
C ARG A 64 -11.58 -14.24 9.50
N GLU A 65 -12.52 -13.90 10.37
CA GLU A 65 -12.62 -14.50 11.70
C GLU A 65 -12.94 -16.00 11.64
N MET A 66 -13.69 -16.43 10.63
CA MET A 66 -13.92 -17.86 10.37
C MET A 66 -12.61 -18.58 10.02
N LYS A 67 -11.81 -18.07 9.09
CA LYS A 67 -10.50 -18.65 8.72
C LYS A 67 -9.54 -18.67 9.92
N ASP A 68 -9.50 -17.58 10.71
CA ASP A 68 -8.69 -17.50 11.93
C ASP A 68 -9.12 -18.55 12.97
N LEU A 69 -10.43 -18.78 13.15
CA LEU A 69 -10.95 -19.76 14.09
C LEU A 69 -10.64 -21.20 13.64
N LEU A 70 -10.69 -21.50 12.35
CA LEU A 70 -10.26 -22.80 11.83
C LEU A 70 -8.78 -23.06 12.11
N ARG A 71 -7.91 -22.05 11.91
CA ARG A 71 -6.49 -22.13 12.25
C ARG A 71 -6.26 -22.29 13.75
N ALA A 72 -7.06 -21.64 14.59
CA ALA A 72 -7.01 -21.82 16.04
C ALA A 72 -7.41 -23.25 16.45
N LEU A 73 -8.48 -23.80 15.85
CA LEU A 73 -8.95 -25.17 16.08
C LEU A 73 -7.91 -26.21 15.68
N GLU A 74 -7.23 -26.03 14.56
CA GLU A 74 -6.11 -26.87 14.14
C GLU A 74 -5.01 -26.88 15.20
N LYS A 75 -4.56 -25.70 15.64
CA LYS A 75 -3.52 -25.56 16.67
C LYS A 75 -3.94 -26.10 18.03
N LEU A 76 -5.22 -26.10 18.35
CA LEU A 76 -5.79 -26.70 19.57
C LEU A 76 -6.01 -28.21 19.45
N GLY A 77 -5.67 -28.82 18.31
CA GLY A 77 -5.67 -30.28 18.14
C GLY A 77 -6.97 -30.85 17.59
N LEU A 78 -7.81 -30.05 16.92
CA LEU A 78 -8.96 -30.61 16.19
C LEU A 78 -8.47 -31.57 15.09
N ALA A 79 -9.02 -32.77 15.05
CA ALA A 79 -8.60 -33.80 14.09
C ALA A 79 -8.76 -33.32 12.64
N LYS A 80 -7.73 -33.54 11.82
CA LYS A 80 -7.68 -33.08 10.41
C LYS A 80 -8.93 -33.43 9.58
N PRO A 81 -9.51 -34.66 9.65
CA PRO A 81 -10.74 -34.96 8.91
C PRO A 81 -11.96 -34.13 9.36
N SER A 82 -12.05 -33.81 10.66
CA SER A 82 -13.10 -32.94 11.20
C SER A 82 -12.91 -31.50 10.75
N LEU A 83 -11.66 -31.02 10.75
CA LEU A 83 -11.31 -29.67 10.28
C LEU A 83 -11.63 -29.49 8.79
N GLU A 84 -11.25 -30.44 7.93
CA GLU A 84 -11.55 -30.40 6.48
C GLU A 84 -13.06 -30.38 6.20
N LYS A 85 -13.83 -31.19 6.95
CA LYS A 85 -15.29 -31.20 6.86
C LYS A 85 -15.90 -29.87 7.32
N LEU A 86 -15.37 -29.28 8.38
CA LEU A 86 -15.83 -28.00 8.91
C LEU A 86 -15.51 -26.86 7.94
N ASP A 87 -14.29 -26.80 7.40
CA ASP A 87 -13.86 -25.81 6.39
C ASP A 87 -14.77 -25.84 5.17
N LYS A 88 -15.04 -27.03 4.61
CA LYS A 88 -15.98 -27.19 3.50
C LYS A 88 -17.37 -26.65 3.84
N THR A 89 -17.88 -27.00 5.02
CA THR A 89 -19.21 -26.53 5.48
C THR A 89 -19.23 -25.00 5.60
N CYS A 90 -18.18 -24.39 6.15
CA CYS A 90 -18.08 -22.94 6.29
C CYS A 90 -18.04 -22.25 4.92
N LYS A 91 -17.28 -22.77 3.95
CA LYS A 91 -17.23 -22.23 2.59
C LYS A 91 -18.60 -22.29 1.90
N ASP A 92 -19.32 -23.40 2.06
CA ASP A 92 -20.67 -23.56 1.51
C ASP A 92 -21.68 -22.55 2.12
N GLU A 93 -21.58 -22.27 3.43
CA GLU A 93 -22.42 -21.26 4.09
C GLU A 93 -22.02 -19.83 3.70
N LEU A 94 -20.73 -19.54 3.62
CA LEU A 94 -20.22 -18.23 3.22
C LEU A 94 -20.70 -17.84 1.82
N ALA A 95 -20.70 -18.78 0.87
CA ALA A 95 -21.18 -18.56 -0.49
C ALA A 95 -22.68 -18.19 -0.58
N LYS A 96 -23.47 -18.51 0.45
CA LYS A 96 -24.91 -18.17 0.52
C LYS A 96 -25.16 -16.80 1.15
N THR A 97 -24.16 -16.20 1.77
CA THR A 97 -24.31 -14.97 2.55
C THR A 97 -24.45 -13.74 1.65
N LYS A 98 -25.46 -12.90 1.94
CA LYS A 98 -25.73 -11.65 1.20
C LYS A 98 -25.42 -10.38 2.00
N LYS A 99 -25.27 -10.49 3.33
CA LYS A 99 -25.01 -9.38 4.24
C LYS A 99 -24.04 -9.84 5.32
N VAL A 100 -23.08 -8.99 5.63
CA VAL A 100 -22.14 -9.23 6.73
C VAL A 100 -22.80 -8.84 8.05
N LYS A 101 -22.66 -9.67 9.09
CA LYS A 101 -23.10 -9.35 10.45
C LYS A 101 -22.00 -8.55 11.17
N ASP A 102 -22.34 -7.37 11.67
CA ASP A 102 -21.36 -6.49 12.31
C ASP A 102 -20.93 -6.95 13.71
N ALA A 103 -21.80 -7.69 14.42
CA ALA A 103 -21.52 -8.25 15.73
C ALA A 103 -22.00 -9.71 15.86
N PHE A 104 -21.32 -10.48 16.70
CA PHE A 104 -21.69 -11.81 17.13
C PHE A 104 -21.35 -12.08 18.61
N PRO A 105 -22.06 -11.42 19.56
CA PRO A 105 -21.75 -11.49 21.01
C PRO A 105 -21.85 -12.91 21.59
N ASP A 106 -22.81 -13.72 21.13
CA ASP A 106 -22.95 -15.10 21.58
C ASP A 106 -21.75 -15.96 21.17
N GLY A 107 -21.21 -15.73 19.97
CA GLY A 107 -19.97 -16.34 19.51
C GLY A 107 -18.78 -15.92 20.36
N ALA A 108 -18.66 -14.62 20.68
CA ALA A 108 -17.61 -14.11 21.56
C ALA A 108 -17.70 -14.74 22.96
N LYS A 109 -18.90 -14.86 23.52
CA LYS A 109 -19.14 -15.53 24.81
C LYS A 109 -18.72 -17.01 24.77
N ALA A 110 -19.01 -17.73 23.69
CA ALA A 110 -18.59 -19.11 23.52
C ALA A 110 -17.07 -19.25 23.45
N LEU A 111 -16.39 -18.37 22.70
CA LEU A 111 -14.92 -18.32 22.61
C LEU A 111 -14.27 -18.06 23.97
N ARG A 112 -14.76 -17.07 24.73
CA ARG A 112 -14.26 -16.75 26.08
C ARG A 112 -14.50 -17.89 27.07
N ASN A 113 -15.63 -18.60 26.96
CA ASN A 113 -15.89 -19.77 27.78
C ASN A 113 -14.95 -20.94 27.47
N ALA A 114 -14.65 -21.18 26.19
CA ALA A 114 -13.67 -22.18 25.79
C ALA A 114 -12.26 -21.80 26.28
N ALA A 115 -11.87 -20.52 26.14
CA ALA A 115 -10.61 -20.00 26.67
C ALA A 115 -10.48 -20.25 28.19
N LYS A 116 -11.53 -19.97 28.97
CA LYS A 116 -11.56 -20.27 30.42
C LYS A 116 -11.38 -21.76 30.73
N GLN A 117 -12.00 -22.65 29.95
CA GLN A 117 -11.81 -24.09 30.14
C GLN A 117 -10.39 -24.54 29.77
N LEU A 118 -9.80 -23.93 28.75
CA LEU A 118 -8.40 -24.19 28.37
C LEU A 118 -7.40 -23.69 29.42
N ILE A 119 -7.71 -22.66 30.22
CA ILE A 119 -6.85 -22.28 31.35
C ILE A 119 -6.76 -23.39 32.39
N VAL A 120 -7.84 -24.13 32.64
CA VAL A 120 -7.78 -25.29 33.55
C VAL A 120 -6.78 -26.33 33.02
N VAL A 121 -6.73 -26.53 31.70
CA VAL A 121 -5.74 -27.40 31.05
C VAL A 121 -4.33 -26.80 31.17
N LEU A 122 -4.17 -25.51 30.89
CA LEU A 122 -2.91 -24.76 30.99
C LEU A 122 -2.26 -24.89 32.37
N ASN A 123 -3.04 -24.77 33.44
CA ASN A 123 -2.56 -24.90 34.81
C ASN A 123 -2.09 -26.32 35.16
N GLY A 124 -2.51 -27.33 34.39
CA GLY A 124 -2.06 -28.71 34.51
C GLY A 124 -0.83 -29.06 33.66
N VAL A 125 -0.36 -28.15 32.79
CA VAL A 125 0.85 -28.35 31.97
C VAL A 125 2.09 -28.03 32.81
N THR A 126 3.01 -29.00 32.91
CA THR A 126 4.23 -28.86 33.71
C THR A 126 5.44 -28.42 32.89
N ASP A 127 5.45 -28.66 31.59
CA ASP A 127 6.51 -28.19 30.69
C ASP A 127 6.28 -26.70 30.35
N GLU A 128 7.30 -25.88 30.56
CA GLU A 128 7.17 -24.42 30.45
C GLU A 128 6.96 -23.97 28.99
N GLU A 129 7.54 -24.65 28.01
CA GLU A 129 7.38 -24.29 26.59
C GLU A 129 6.04 -24.77 26.03
N GLU A 130 5.57 -25.94 26.43
CA GLU A 130 4.20 -26.40 26.15
C GLU A 130 3.17 -25.47 26.79
N LYS A 131 3.42 -25.01 28.01
CA LYS A 131 2.56 -24.05 28.72
C LYS A 131 2.48 -22.72 27.97
N LYS A 132 3.61 -22.12 27.60
CA LYS A 132 3.64 -20.90 26.77
C LYS A 132 2.95 -21.13 25.42
N THR A 133 3.15 -22.29 24.80
CA THR A 133 2.52 -22.65 23.53
C THR A 133 0.99 -22.69 23.66
N LEU A 134 0.47 -23.33 24.71
CA LEU A 134 -0.97 -23.36 24.98
C LEU A 134 -1.52 -21.98 25.34
N ALA A 135 -0.81 -21.17 26.12
CA ALA A 135 -1.19 -19.79 26.42
C ALA A 135 -1.36 -18.95 25.15
N ARG A 136 -0.42 -19.02 24.20
CA ARG A 136 -0.55 -18.35 22.88
C ARG A 136 -1.78 -18.82 22.11
N ARG A 137 -2.13 -20.11 22.16
CA ARG A 137 -3.34 -20.65 21.51
C ARG A 137 -4.62 -20.16 22.17
N ILE A 138 -4.64 -20.01 23.49
CA ILE A 138 -5.77 -19.42 24.23
C ILE A 138 -6.00 -17.97 23.80
N LEU A 139 -4.92 -17.19 23.67
CA LEU A 139 -5.00 -15.78 23.24
C LEU A 139 -5.49 -15.61 21.80
N MET A 140 -5.42 -16.64 20.94
CA MET A 140 -6.08 -16.60 19.63
C MET A 140 -7.61 -16.51 19.75
N LEU A 141 -8.19 -17.14 20.80
CA LEU A 141 -9.63 -17.14 21.05
C LEU A 141 -10.07 -15.89 21.83
N ASP A 142 -9.36 -15.59 22.93
CA ASP A 142 -9.65 -14.51 23.87
C ASP A 142 -8.35 -13.76 24.18
N GLY A 143 -8.15 -12.63 23.50
CA GLY A 143 -6.91 -11.84 23.58
C GLY A 143 -6.81 -11.01 24.86
N GLU A 144 -7.85 -11.00 25.69
CA GLU A 144 -7.84 -10.30 26.98
C GLU A 144 -7.69 -11.26 28.17
N ASN A 145 -7.43 -12.54 27.92
CA ASN A 145 -7.30 -13.55 28.97
C ASN A 145 -6.04 -13.32 29.84
N ALA A 146 -6.24 -12.73 31.01
CA ALA A 146 -5.17 -12.33 31.92
C ALA A 146 -4.27 -13.50 32.40
N GLU A 147 -4.84 -14.70 32.56
CA GLU A 147 -4.10 -15.88 33.06
C GLU A 147 -3.17 -16.44 31.96
N ALA A 148 -3.63 -16.46 30.70
CA ALA A 148 -2.78 -16.78 29.56
C ALA A 148 -1.67 -15.74 29.37
N HIS A 149 -1.98 -14.45 29.56
CA HIS A 149 -0.97 -13.38 29.57
C HIS A 149 0.08 -13.56 30.67
N ALA A 150 -0.34 -13.91 31.88
CA ALA A 150 0.58 -14.16 32.99
C ALA A 150 1.53 -15.34 32.71
N ALA A 151 1.04 -16.40 32.04
CA ALA A 151 1.86 -17.53 31.62
C ALA A 151 2.92 -17.19 30.55
N LEU A 152 2.82 -16.01 29.93
CA LEU A 152 3.79 -15.48 28.95
C LEU A 152 4.65 -14.35 29.53
N ASP A 153 4.56 -14.06 30.83
CA ASP A 153 5.16 -12.88 31.48
C ASP A 153 4.75 -11.57 30.75
N HIS A 154 3.49 -11.50 30.31
CA HIS A 154 2.93 -10.29 29.75
C HIS A 154 2.39 -9.38 30.86
N VAL A 155 2.58 -8.07 30.69
CA VAL A 155 2.06 -7.01 31.56
C VAL A 155 1.08 -6.14 30.78
N LYS A 156 0.12 -5.54 31.48
CA LYS A 156 -0.85 -4.62 30.87
C LYS A 156 -0.32 -3.19 30.93
N VAL A 157 -0.06 -2.59 29.78
CA VAL A 157 0.40 -1.20 29.64
C VAL A 157 -0.71 -0.41 28.93
N GLY A 158 -1.36 0.50 29.66
CA GLY A 158 -2.56 1.18 29.16
C GLY A 158 -3.70 0.19 28.89
N LYS A 159 -4.17 0.11 27.64
CA LYS A 159 -5.25 -0.80 27.21
C LYS A 159 -4.75 -2.12 26.61
N SER A 160 -3.44 -2.31 26.43
CA SER A 160 -2.88 -3.44 25.69
C SER A 160 -1.94 -4.29 26.54
N TRP A 161 -1.85 -5.57 26.21
CA TRP A 161 -0.89 -6.48 26.82
C TRP A 161 0.42 -6.50 26.02
N VAL A 162 1.55 -6.58 26.72
CA VAL A 162 2.88 -6.64 26.10
C VAL A 162 3.78 -7.56 26.92
N ALA A 163 4.76 -8.21 26.29
CA ALA A 163 5.81 -8.87 27.06
C ALA A 163 6.49 -7.86 27.99
N LYS A 164 6.77 -8.28 29.23
CA LYS A 164 7.35 -7.41 30.26
C LYS A 164 8.64 -6.72 29.82
N GLU A 165 9.47 -7.41 29.05
CA GLU A 165 10.70 -6.84 28.48
C GLU A 165 10.47 -5.67 27.51
N PHE A 166 9.25 -5.52 26.98
CA PHE A 166 8.88 -4.42 26.08
C PHE A 166 8.15 -3.27 26.77
N GLU A 167 7.98 -3.29 28.10
CA GLU A 167 7.32 -2.20 28.83
C GLU A 167 8.03 -0.85 28.59
N GLU A 168 9.37 -0.82 28.72
CA GLU A 168 10.17 0.38 28.50
C GLU A 168 10.17 0.83 27.03
N LEU A 169 10.08 -0.11 26.08
CA LEU A 169 9.94 0.19 24.65
C LEU A 169 8.65 0.98 24.38
N ARG A 170 7.55 0.65 25.08
CA ARG A 170 6.28 1.38 24.93
C ARG A 170 6.34 2.80 25.48
N LYS A 171 7.04 3.01 26.60
CA LYS A 171 7.31 4.36 27.11
C LYS A 171 8.12 5.16 26.10
N ARG A 172 9.18 4.55 25.57
CA ARG A 172 10.03 5.14 24.52
C ARG A 172 9.27 5.46 23.24
N ARG A 173 8.35 4.60 22.80
CA ARG A 173 7.45 4.88 21.66
C ARG A 173 6.66 6.16 21.88
N GLY A 174 6.09 6.36 23.06
CA GLY A 174 5.38 7.58 23.41
C GLY A 174 6.27 8.82 23.28
N GLU A 175 7.50 8.76 23.77
CA GLU A 175 8.48 9.84 23.60
C GLU A 175 8.81 10.12 22.13
N ILE A 176 9.00 9.07 21.32
CA ILE A 176 9.26 9.19 19.88
C ILE A 176 8.09 9.89 19.19
N LEU A 177 6.85 9.48 19.45
CA LEU A 177 5.65 10.10 18.88
C LEU A 177 5.54 11.57 19.28
N THR A 178 5.80 11.91 20.55
CA THR A 178 5.88 13.31 20.99
C THR A 178 6.95 14.08 20.24
N LYS A 179 8.14 13.51 20.03
CA LYS A 179 9.22 14.16 19.27
C LYS A 179 8.95 14.30 17.78
N VAL A 180 8.18 13.38 17.19
CA VAL A 180 7.66 13.54 15.82
C VAL A 180 6.75 14.77 15.77
N MET A 181 5.87 14.96 16.75
CA MET A 181 5.00 16.15 16.78
C MET A 181 5.78 17.43 17.05
N GLU A 182 6.74 17.41 17.99
CA GLU A 182 7.60 18.56 18.26
C GLU A 182 8.50 18.93 17.06
N SER A 183 8.96 17.96 16.26
CA SER A 183 9.76 18.25 15.06
C SER A 183 8.96 19.05 14.03
N LYS A 184 7.69 18.69 13.83
CA LYS A 184 6.76 19.34 12.88
C LYS A 184 6.51 20.81 13.20
N THR A 185 6.64 21.23 14.46
CA THR A 185 6.43 22.64 14.86
C THR A 185 7.72 23.37 15.19
N LEU A 186 8.88 22.74 14.97
CA LEU A 186 10.16 23.30 15.41
C LEU A 186 10.50 24.58 14.63
N ASP A 187 10.81 25.68 15.30
CA ASP A 187 11.28 26.87 14.61
C ASP A 187 12.74 26.67 14.15
N VAL A 188 12.95 26.73 12.84
CA VAL A 188 14.27 26.60 12.21
C VAL A 188 14.53 27.88 11.43
N PRO A 189 15.41 28.77 11.91
CA PRO A 189 15.66 30.03 11.23
C PRO A 189 16.34 29.79 9.88
N VAL A 190 15.64 30.12 8.80
CA VAL A 190 16.11 30.03 7.41
C VAL A 190 16.31 31.44 6.87
N GLU A 191 17.47 31.72 6.27
CA GLU A 191 17.71 32.95 5.53
C GLU A 191 17.05 32.83 4.15
N THR A 192 16.22 33.79 3.76
CA THR A 192 15.56 33.78 2.45
C THR A 192 15.70 35.09 1.72
N GLY A 193 15.59 35.04 0.40
CA GLY A 193 15.70 36.23 -0.44
C GLY A 193 15.62 35.91 -1.92
N GLU A 194 16.11 36.84 -2.74
CA GLU A 194 16.25 36.67 -4.19
C GLU A 194 17.72 36.75 -4.59
N THR A 195 18.10 36.02 -5.64
CA THR A 195 19.45 36.00 -6.18
C THR A 195 19.43 35.81 -7.70
N ASP A 196 20.49 36.26 -8.36
CA ASP A 196 20.69 36.11 -9.80
C ASP A 196 21.38 34.76 -10.08
N ASP A 197 20.66 33.66 -9.90
CA ASP A 197 21.13 32.31 -10.27
C ASP A 197 21.07 32.11 -11.78
N GLU A 198 22.21 31.79 -12.41
CA GLU A 198 22.32 31.66 -13.86
C GLU A 198 21.43 30.54 -14.44
N ILE A 199 21.26 29.43 -13.72
CA ILE A 199 20.46 28.29 -14.19
C ILE A 199 18.98 28.68 -14.18
N ILE A 200 18.49 29.25 -13.07
CA ILE A 200 17.09 29.69 -12.96
C ILE A 200 16.79 30.83 -13.95
N LEU A 201 17.67 31.83 -14.06
CA LEU A 201 17.48 32.94 -15.00
C LEU A 201 17.41 32.44 -16.45
N LYS A 202 18.36 31.58 -16.87
CA LYS A 202 18.39 31.04 -18.24
C LYS A 202 17.19 30.14 -18.52
N THR A 203 16.80 29.31 -17.56
CA THR A 203 15.80 28.25 -17.77
C THR A 203 14.37 28.76 -17.58
N CYS A 204 14.16 29.63 -16.60
CA CYS A 204 12.84 30.09 -16.17
C CYS A 204 12.55 31.56 -16.47
N GLY A 205 13.57 32.36 -16.83
CA GLY A 205 13.39 33.79 -17.16
C GLY A 205 13.03 34.67 -15.96
N THR A 206 13.22 34.16 -14.74
CA THR A 206 12.94 34.86 -13.47
C THR A 206 14.17 34.87 -12.58
N LYS A 207 14.23 35.81 -11.62
CA LYS A 207 15.19 35.72 -10.52
C LYS A 207 14.90 34.48 -9.68
N ALA A 208 15.94 33.87 -9.14
CA ALA A 208 15.78 32.78 -8.20
C ALA A 208 15.38 33.33 -6.84
N THR A 209 14.46 32.64 -6.19
CA THR A 209 14.31 32.71 -4.73
C THR A 209 15.31 31.76 -4.10
N PHE A 210 15.91 32.17 -2.98
CA PHE A 210 16.80 31.30 -2.21
C PHE A 210 16.30 31.06 -0.80
N ALA A 211 16.59 29.88 -0.28
CA ALA A 211 16.51 29.53 1.13
C ALA A 211 17.84 28.94 1.57
N ARG A 212 18.41 29.46 2.64
CA ARG A 212 19.75 29.11 3.10
C ARG A 212 19.78 28.83 4.59
N ARG A 213 20.49 27.76 4.95
CA ARG A 213 20.90 27.49 6.33
C ARG A 213 22.25 26.80 6.37
N GLY A 214 23.26 27.51 6.88
CA GLY A 214 24.63 27.01 7.00
C GLY A 214 25.25 26.67 5.64
N ARG A 215 25.54 25.38 5.40
CA ARG A 215 26.14 24.88 4.15
C ARG A 215 25.13 24.46 3.09
N ILE A 216 23.84 24.46 3.42
CA ILE A 216 22.76 24.07 2.50
C ILE A 216 22.09 25.33 1.98
N GLU A 217 21.99 25.42 0.66
CA GLU A 217 21.32 26.51 -0.04
C GLU A 217 20.46 25.95 -1.17
N LEU A 218 19.19 26.34 -1.19
CA LEU A 218 18.25 26.02 -2.25
C LEU A 218 18.02 27.28 -3.08
N HIS A 219 18.12 27.17 -4.40
CA HIS A 219 17.70 28.17 -5.37
C HIS A 219 16.51 27.60 -6.14
N SER A 220 15.47 28.38 -6.35
CA SER A 220 14.29 27.91 -7.08
C SER A 220 13.62 29.01 -7.87
N ASN A 221 12.74 28.64 -8.80
CA ASN A 221 11.82 29.58 -9.43
C ASN A 221 10.47 29.70 -8.69
N PHE A 222 10.42 29.29 -7.41
CA PHE A 222 9.21 29.30 -6.57
C PHE A 222 9.06 30.61 -5.82
N SER A 223 7.96 30.77 -5.07
CA SER A 223 7.87 31.83 -4.06
C SER A 223 8.89 31.62 -2.93
N LYS A 224 9.24 32.69 -2.21
CA LYS A 224 10.19 32.61 -1.08
C LYS A 224 9.68 31.66 -0.01
N GLU A 225 8.37 31.70 0.25
CA GLU A 225 7.68 30.89 1.25
C GLU A 225 7.80 29.39 0.93
N LYS A 226 7.62 29.01 -0.34
CA LYS A 226 7.77 27.61 -0.78
C LYS A 226 9.21 27.13 -0.68
N THR A 227 10.18 27.92 -1.16
CA THR A 227 11.61 27.58 -1.04
C THR A 227 12.04 27.44 0.41
N GLU A 228 11.55 28.33 1.27
CA GLU A 228 11.79 28.31 2.71
C GLU A 228 11.23 27.04 3.36
N ARG A 229 9.97 26.71 3.07
CA ARG A 229 9.26 25.56 3.64
C ARG A 229 9.97 24.25 3.28
N ILE A 230 10.36 24.06 2.02
CA ILE A 230 11.11 22.87 1.59
C ILE A 230 12.37 22.69 2.44
N LEU A 231 13.17 23.76 2.61
CA LEU A 231 14.38 23.69 3.43
C LEU A 231 14.04 23.44 4.91
N ARG A 232 13.09 24.20 5.45
CA ARG A 232 12.67 24.13 6.86
C ARG A 232 12.20 22.73 7.25
N GLU A 233 11.30 22.12 6.48
CA GLU A 233 10.80 20.75 6.75
C GLU A 233 11.91 19.70 6.64
N SER A 234 12.81 19.84 5.66
CA SER A 234 13.99 18.96 5.55
C SER A 234 14.87 19.03 6.81
N LEU A 235 15.07 20.22 7.36
CA LEU A 235 15.87 20.44 8.56
C LEU A 235 15.15 19.98 9.85
N ARG A 236 13.82 20.06 9.90
CA ARG A 236 12.98 19.50 10.99
C ARG A 236 13.10 17.98 11.04
N ALA A 237 12.90 17.31 9.90
CA ALA A 237 13.06 15.86 9.77
C ALA A 237 14.49 15.41 10.11
N TRP A 238 15.49 16.20 9.70
CA TRP A 238 16.87 15.91 10.05
C TRP A 238 17.17 16.09 11.55
N THR A 239 16.55 17.07 12.22
CA THR A 239 16.66 17.23 13.68
C THR A 239 16.09 16.01 14.40
N LEU A 240 14.93 15.50 13.96
CA LEU A 240 14.35 14.25 14.46
C LEU A 240 15.31 13.06 14.24
N SER A 241 15.85 12.93 13.02
CA SER A 241 16.85 11.91 12.68
C SER A 241 18.10 11.98 13.59
N GLY A 242 18.58 13.19 13.89
CA GLY A 242 19.70 13.43 14.80
C GLY A 242 19.39 12.98 16.23
N TRP A 243 18.21 13.30 16.74
CA TRP A 243 17.77 12.89 18.07
C TRP A 243 17.59 11.37 18.19
N LEU A 244 16.96 10.72 17.21
CA LEU A 244 16.78 9.26 17.19
C LEU A 244 18.12 8.51 17.26
N ARG A 245 19.18 9.07 16.67
CA ARG A 245 20.52 8.46 16.67
C ARG A 245 21.38 8.83 17.87
N THR A 246 21.18 10.00 18.48
CA THR A 246 22.11 10.52 19.50
C THR A 246 21.49 10.71 20.87
N GLY A 247 20.16 10.66 20.97
CA GLY A 247 19.37 11.05 22.14
C GLY A 247 19.36 12.56 22.41
N LYS A 248 20.10 13.37 21.63
CA LYS A 248 20.23 14.80 21.85
C LYS A 248 19.34 15.58 20.89
N TRP A 249 18.43 16.38 21.45
CA TRP A 249 17.56 17.27 20.69
C TRP A 249 18.31 18.55 20.34
N THR A 250 19.25 18.45 19.40
CA THR A 250 20.00 19.61 18.89
C THR A 250 19.29 20.16 17.67
N VAL A 251 18.64 21.31 17.84
CA VAL A 251 18.02 22.04 16.73
C VAL A 251 19.12 22.42 15.75
N TRP A 252 19.07 21.79 14.58
CA TRP A 252 20.06 21.93 13.52
C TRP A 252 21.50 21.59 13.95
N LEU A 253 21.87 20.31 13.89
CA LEU A 253 23.28 19.91 13.79
C LEU A 253 23.81 20.42 12.44
N GLU A 254 24.92 21.15 12.39
CA GLU A 254 25.52 21.49 11.09
C GLU A 254 26.01 20.21 10.39
N PRO A 255 25.82 20.05 9.06
CA PRO A 255 26.12 18.78 8.42
C PRO A 255 27.63 18.74 8.19
N THR A 256 28.35 18.08 9.09
CA THR A 256 29.81 17.98 9.04
C THR A 256 30.31 17.21 7.82
N VAL A 257 29.43 16.41 7.20
CA VAL A 257 29.70 15.61 5.99
C VAL A 257 29.76 16.47 4.72
N ILE A 258 29.18 17.68 4.74
CA ILE A 258 29.15 18.59 3.60
C ILE A 258 30.36 19.52 3.71
N PRO A 259 31.44 19.34 2.92
CA PRO A 259 32.72 20.00 3.15
C PRO A 259 32.69 21.51 2.85
N SER A 260 31.78 21.94 1.99
CA SER A 260 31.61 23.33 1.55
C SER A 260 30.15 23.63 1.28
N ARG A 261 29.78 24.90 1.15
CA ARG A 261 28.44 25.29 0.74
C ARG A 261 28.04 24.56 -0.55
N THR A 262 26.87 23.94 -0.56
CA THR A 262 26.31 23.23 -1.71
C THR A 262 25.00 23.88 -2.10
N VAL A 263 24.85 24.17 -3.39
CA VAL A 263 23.65 24.76 -3.97
C VAL A 263 22.83 23.68 -4.64
N TRP A 264 21.54 23.65 -4.32
CA TRP A 264 20.53 22.87 -5.01
C TRP A 264 19.65 23.80 -5.83
N VAL A 265 19.51 23.54 -7.12
CA VAL A 265 18.61 24.26 -8.01
C VAL A 265 17.34 23.43 -8.21
N LEU A 266 16.19 24.00 -7.84
CA LEU A 266 14.88 23.35 -7.89
C LEU A 266 14.05 23.93 -9.03
N LEU A 267 13.54 23.06 -9.89
CA LEU A 267 12.69 23.41 -11.03
C LEU A 267 11.31 22.79 -10.87
N ASP A 268 10.24 23.56 -11.06
CA ASP A 268 8.83 23.09 -11.01
C ASP A 268 8.32 22.53 -12.34
N SER A 269 9.09 22.71 -13.43
CA SER A 269 8.65 22.30 -14.76
C SER A 269 9.48 21.13 -15.27
N ARG A 270 8.78 20.05 -15.62
CA ARG A 270 9.41 18.84 -16.16
C ARG A 270 10.02 19.10 -17.53
N GLU A 271 9.35 19.89 -18.35
CA GLU A 271 9.82 20.29 -19.67
C GLU A 271 11.15 21.06 -19.56
N LYS A 272 11.17 22.09 -18.72
CA LYS A 272 12.37 22.91 -18.47
C LYS A 272 13.51 22.09 -17.90
N TYR A 273 13.23 21.20 -16.94
CA TYR A 273 14.21 20.30 -16.34
C TYR A 273 14.84 19.37 -17.39
N LYS A 274 14.02 18.73 -18.24
CA LYS A 274 14.52 17.85 -19.30
C LYS A 274 15.34 18.61 -20.33
N LYS A 275 14.84 19.75 -20.80
CA LYS A 275 15.55 20.60 -21.76
C LYS A 275 16.92 21.03 -21.23
N LEU A 276 16.98 21.50 -19.99
CA LEU A 276 18.24 21.85 -19.33
C LEU A 276 19.18 20.63 -19.24
N GLY A 277 18.65 19.48 -18.85
CA GLY A 277 19.42 18.25 -18.77
C GLY A 277 20.01 17.82 -20.11
N ASP A 278 19.21 17.83 -21.18
CA ASP A 278 19.67 17.50 -22.53
C ASP A 278 20.74 18.49 -23.04
N GLU A 279 20.54 19.80 -22.79
CA GLU A 279 21.54 20.83 -23.10
C GLU A 279 22.86 20.60 -22.36
N LEU A 280 22.81 20.26 -21.07
CA LEU A 280 24.00 20.02 -20.25
C LEU A 280 24.68 18.68 -20.62
N ALA A 281 23.93 17.63 -20.89
CA ALA A 281 24.47 16.35 -21.34
C ALA A 281 25.21 16.49 -22.68
N ALA A 282 24.64 17.27 -23.62
CA ALA A 282 25.23 17.55 -24.93
C ALA A 282 26.47 18.45 -24.85
N SER A 283 26.51 19.40 -23.91
CA SER A 283 27.60 20.36 -23.75
C SER A 283 28.72 19.93 -22.79
N GLY A 284 28.57 18.77 -22.14
CA GLY A 284 29.52 18.30 -21.11
C GLY A 284 29.38 19.05 -19.77
N GLY A 285 28.22 19.68 -19.53
CA GLY A 285 27.88 20.38 -18.30
C GLY A 285 27.38 19.48 -17.16
N MET A 286 27.37 18.16 -17.35
CA MET A 286 27.05 17.15 -16.31
C MET A 286 28.31 16.42 -15.85
N THR A 287 28.29 15.85 -14.64
CA THR A 287 29.30 14.85 -14.27
C THR A 287 29.18 13.60 -15.16
N GLU A 288 30.27 12.84 -15.30
CA GLU A 288 30.27 11.63 -16.13
C GLU A 288 29.24 10.59 -15.66
N GLU A 289 29.11 10.39 -14.34
CA GLU A 289 28.10 9.48 -13.77
C GLU A 289 26.67 9.97 -14.03
N ALA A 290 26.43 11.28 -13.94
CA ALA A 290 25.12 11.86 -14.19
C ALA A 290 24.72 11.71 -15.66
N LYS A 291 25.64 12.00 -16.58
CA LYS A 291 25.41 11.82 -18.02
C LYS A 291 25.13 10.36 -18.37
N GLN A 292 25.93 9.43 -17.85
CA GLN A 292 25.72 8.00 -18.09
C GLN A 292 24.37 7.49 -17.57
N ALA A 293 23.83 8.09 -16.50
CA ALA A 293 22.50 7.77 -16.01
C ALA A 293 21.39 8.45 -16.84
N TRP A 294 21.63 9.69 -17.29
CA TRP A 294 20.70 10.48 -18.11
C TRP A 294 20.43 9.82 -19.46
N ASP A 295 21.48 9.30 -20.10
CA ASP A 295 21.40 8.66 -21.41
C ASP A 295 20.79 7.24 -21.36
N ARG A 296 20.43 6.72 -20.17
CA ARG A 296 19.83 5.37 -20.06
C ARG A 296 18.39 5.38 -20.57
N PRO A 297 18.06 4.52 -21.54
CA PRO A 297 16.68 4.36 -21.99
C PRO A 297 15.74 4.00 -20.82
N ASN A 298 14.52 4.53 -20.86
CA ASN A 298 13.45 4.25 -19.87
C ASN A 298 13.81 4.56 -18.41
N THR A 299 14.86 5.35 -18.17
CA THR A 299 15.24 5.81 -16.82
C THR A 299 14.81 7.26 -16.67
N PHE A 300 14.08 7.57 -15.58
CA PHE A 300 13.79 8.94 -15.20
C PHE A 300 14.66 9.33 -14.01
N MET A 301 15.45 10.39 -14.16
CA MET A 301 16.25 10.97 -13.09
C MET A 301 15.50 12.14 -12.44
N GLY A 302 15.30 12.06 -11.12
CA GLY A 302 14.70 13.16 -10.35
C GLY A 302 15.68 14.29 -10.01
N ASN A 303 16.99 14.02 -10.05
CA ASN A 303 18.04 15.02 -9.92
C ASN A 303 19.31 14.60 -10.68
N PHE A 304 20.19 15.55 -10.98
CA PHE A 304 21.53 15.28 -11.50
C PHE A 304 22.53 16.33 -11.02
N HIS A 305 23.82 15.98 -11.02
CA HIS A 305 24.90 16.91 -10.68
C HIS A 305 25.51 17.50 -11.94
N THR A 306 25.64 18.83 -11.94
CA THR A 306 26.40 19.56 -12.95
C THR A 306 27.90 19.35 -12.77
N ALA A 307 28.69 19.63 -13.81
CA ALA A 307 30.15 19.61 -13.74
C ALA A 307 30.71 20.59 -12.69
N GLN A 308 29.95 21.62 -12.32
CA GLN A 308 30.28 22.62 -11.32
C GLN A 308 29.87 22.19 -9.88
N GLY A 309 29.30 21.00 -9.71
CA GLY A 309 28.89 20.48 -8.40
C GLY A 309 27.56 21.06 -7.87
N ILE A 310 26.78 21.73 -8.72
CA ILE A 310 25.40 22.13 -8.42
C ILE A 310 24.49 20.91 -8.62
N ASN A 311 23.61 20.64 -7.66
CA ASN A 311 22.58 19.61 -7.82
C ASN A 311 21.31 20.23 -8.40
N VAL A 312 20.85 19.75 -9.56
CA VAL A 312 19.61 20.22 -10.18
C VAL A 312 18.53 19.16 -9.98
N ALA A 313 17.40 19.53 -9.37
CA ALA A 313 16.31 18.62 -9.05
C ALA A 313 14.98 19.06 -9.69
N LEU A 314 14.21 18.08 -10.18
CA LEU A 314 12.80 18.28 -10.48
C LEU A 314 12.02 18.29 -9.16
N ALA A 315 11.27 19.37 -8.96
CA ALA A 315 10.69 19.73 -7.68
C ALA A 315 9.21 20.11 -7.85
N GLN A 316 8.47 19.24 -8.54
CA GLN A 316 7.02 19.37 -8.73
C GLN A 316 6.24 19.11 -7.44
N ILE A 317 6.74 18.19 -6.61
CA ILE A 317 6.17 17.77 -5.32
C ILE A 317 7.19 18.10 -4.22
N GLU A 318 6.77 18.75 -3.13
CA GLU A 318 7.71 19.19 -2.08
C GLU A 318 8.32 17.99 -1.33
N SER A 319 7.50 16.99 -0.99
CA SER A 319 7.90 15.82 -0.20
C SER A 319 8.98 14.97 -0.89
N ASP A 320 8.97 14.88 -2.22
CA ASP A 320 10.00 14.20 -3.01
C ASP A 320 11.38 14.86 -2.84
N VAL A 321 11.42 16.19 -2.87
CA VAL A 321 12.66 16.96 -2.72
C VAL A 321 13.13 16.96 -1.27
N GLN A 322 12.20 17.11 -0.33
CA GLN A 322 12.49 17.04 1.10
C GLN A 322 13.13 15.69 1.48
N THR A 323 12.64 14.59 0.91
CA THR A 323 13.22 13.25 1.13
C THR A 323 14.62 13.13 0.55
N GLN A 324 14.85 13.66 -0.65
CA GLN A 324 16.20 13.68 -1.25
C GLN A 324 17.18 14.52 -0.41
N LEU A 325 16.75 15.69 0.05
CA LEU A 325 17.53 16.56 0.95
C LEU A 325 17.84 15.86 2.27
N LEU A 326 16.86 15.15 2.87
CA LEU A 326 17.05 14.39 4.10
C LEU A 326 18.13 13.32 3.94
N ILE A 327 18.05 12.49 2.89
CA ILE A 327 19.02 11.42 2.61
C ILE A 327 20.42 12.00 2.49
N TRP A 328 20.55 13.06 1.69
CA TRP A 328 21.82 13.70 1.43
C TRP A 328 22.40 14.37 2.69
N ALA A 329 21.60 15.17 3.40
CA ALA A 329 22.04 15.90 4.59
C ALA A 329 22.37 14.98 5.77
N CYS A 330 21.65 13.87 5.93
CA CYS A 330 21.96 12.87 6.95
C CYS A 330 23.33 12.23 6.73
N GLY A 331 23.78 12.13 5.47
CA GLY A 331 25.08 11.58 5.09
C GLY A 331 25.34 10.19 5.66
N MET A 332 24.28 9.42 5.90
CA MET A 332 24.37 8.14 6.61
C MET A 332 25.02 7.10 5.70
N ARG A 333 26.24 6.70 6.05
CA ARG A 333 26.99 5.62 5.42
C ARG A 333 27.67 4.81 6.52
N GLU A 334 27.14 3.63 6.78
CA GLU A 334 27.85 2.60 7.53
C GLU A 334 28.93 1.97 6.65
N GLY A 335 30.05 1.52 7.25
CA GLY A 335 31.26 1.14 6.51
C GLY A 335 31.12 -0.07 5.58
N VAL A 336 30.05 -0.87 5.76
CA VAL A 336 29.58 -2.01 4.94
C VAL A 336 28.13 -2.33 5.38
N PRO A 337 27.37 -3.14 4.61
CA PRO A 337 26.05 -2.84 4.01
C PRO A 337 25.02 -2.07 4.88
N THR A 338 24.05 -1.45 4.20
CA THR A 338 23.33 -0.24 4.68
C THR A 338 21.88 -0.39 5.24
N PRO A 339 21.40 -1.55 5.73
CA PRO A 339 19.99 -1.73 6.09
C PRO A 339 19.53 -0.88 7.28
N ILE A 340 20.39 -0.58 8.27
CA ILE A 340 20.00 0.32 9.37
C ILE A 340 19.83 1.75 8.83
N SER A 341 20.73 2.17 7.93
CA SER A 341 20.63 3.48 7.28
C SER A 341 19.37 3.58 6.41
N ALA A 342 19.10 2.56 5.59
CA ALA A 342 17.91 2.49 4.74
C ALA A 342 16.61 2.52 5.55
N GLY A 343 16.51 1.65 6.55
CA GLY A 343 15.33 1.58 7.42
C GLY A 343 15.09 2.87 8.19
N HIS A 344 16.15 3.52 8.68
CA HIS A 344 16.06 4.79 9.41
C HIS A 344 15.60 5.94 8.53
N LEU A 345 16.23 6.12 7.37
CA LEU A 345 15.87 7.19 6.45
C LEU A 345 14.43 7.01 5.94
N ASN A 346 14.01 5.77 5.65
CA ASN A 346 12.63 5.48 5.26
C ASN A 346 11.64 5.75 6.39
N TRP A 347 11.96 5.36 7.62
CA TRP A 347 11.12 5.64 8.79
C TRP A 347 10.92 7.15 8.98
N VAL A 348 11.99 7.95 8.85
CA VAL A 348 11.89 9.41 9.01
C VAL A 348 11.11 10.04 7.85
N ALA A 349 11.33 9.60 6.61
CA ALA A 349 10.58 10.08 5.45
C ALA A 349 9.08 9.80 5.60
N LEU A 350 8.69 8.57 5.95
CA LEU A 350 7.30 8.20 6.20
C LEU A 350 6.70 8.99 7.37
N SER A 351 7.48 9.31 8.41
CA SER A 351 7.01 10.06 9.59
C SER A 351 6.82 11.56 9.35
N CYS A 352 7.66 12.16 8.51
CA CYS A 352 7.75 13.60 8.37
C CYS A 352 7.10 14.12 7.09
N PHE A 353 7.21 13.36 5.99
CA PHE A 353 6.81 13.81 4.66
C PHE A 353 5.68 12.96 4.08
N GLY A 354 5.34 11.83 4.71
CA GLY A 354 4.35 10.92 4.16
C GLY A 354 4.79 10.35 2.80
N CYS A 355 6.06 9.99 2.63
CA CYS A 355 6.50 9.28 1.44
C CYS A 355 7.63 8.29 1.76
N THR A 356 7.74 7.24 0.94
CA THR A 356 8.83 6.25 1.03
C THR A 356 10.13 6.83 0.49
N LEU A 357 11.26 6.19 0.78
CA LEU A 357 12.52 6.51 0.11
C LEU A 357 12.36 6.45 -1.43
N PRO A 358 12.87 7.44 -2.16
CA PRO A 358 12.88 7.43 -3.62
C PRO A 358 13.77 6.29 -4.13
N ASN A 359 13.49 5.83 -5.35
CA ASN A 359 14.35 4.88 -6.05
C ASN A 359 15.71 5.54 -6.34
N LEU A 360 16.78 5.00 -5.75
CA LEU A 360 18.14 5.47 -5.97
C LEU A 360 18.82 4.61 -7.05
N ILE A 361 19.40 5.25 -8.06
CA ILE A 361 20.15 4.54 -9.11
C ILE A 361 21.38 3.87 -8.49
N TYR A 362 21.55 2.57 -8.74
CA TYR A 362 22.72 1.80 -8.31
C TYR A 362 23.32 1.02 -9.48
N LYS A 363 24.56 0.53 -9.31
CA LYS A 363 25.18 -0.41 -10.25
C LYS A 363 24.71 -1.82 -9.91
N GLU A 364 23.90 -2.42 -10.78
CA GLU A 364 23.55 -3.83 -10.67
C GLU A 364 24.79 -4.69 -10.95
N GLU A 365 25.33 -5.33 -9.91
CA GLU A 365 26.06 -6.58 -10.13
C GLU A 365 25.02 -7.70 -10.27
N LYS A 366 25.23 -8.61 -11.25
CA LYS A 366 24.32 -9.72 -11.56
C LYS A 366 24.05 -10.60 -10.33
N GLY A 367 23.03 -10.26 -9.56
CA GLY A 367 22.46 -11.06 -8.49
C GLY A 367 21.30 -11.90 -9.02
N ALA A 368 21.19 -13.14 -8.55
CA ALA A 368 20.12 -14.06 -8.92
C ALA A 368 18.75 -13.45 -8.55
N GLY A 369 17.81 -13.50 -9.50
CA GLY A 369 16.42 -13.11 -9.27
C GLY A 369 15.86 -13.78 -8.02
N PHE A 370 15.32 -12.97 -7.11
CA PHE A 370 14.86 -13.44 -5.82
C PHE A 370 13.44 -13.98 -5.91
N GLY A 371 13.27 -15.16 -5.32
CA GLY A 371 12.09 -16.00 -5.46
C GLY A 371 10.81 -15.36 -4.94
N ASP A 372 9.89 -15.12 -5.86
CA ASP A 372 8.47 -15.07 -5.54
C ASP A 372 8.01 -16.46 -5.14
N THR A 373 7.55 -16.57 -3.90
CA THR A 373 6.78 -17.75 -3.49
C THR A 373 5.46 -17.65 -4.24
N HIS A 374 5.19 -18.59 -5.15
CA HIS A 374 3.92 -18.65 -5.86
C HIS A 374 2.78 -18.88 -4.87
N VAL A 375 2.05 -17.81 -4.58
CA VAL A 375 0.75 -17.86 -3.90
C VAL A 375 -0.32 -17.73 -4.99
N ALA A 376 -1.43 -18.47 -4.88
CA ALA A 376 -2.51 -18.45 -5.86
C ALA A 376 -3.86 -18.18 -5.18
N GLY A 377 -4.81 -17.61 -5.93
CA GLY A 377 -6.17 -17.38 -5.43
C GLY A 377 -6.27 -16.20 -4.45
N GLU A 378 -7.17 -16.28 -3.47
CA GLU A 378 -7.45 -15.21 -2.51
C GLU A 378 -6.29 -14.87 -1.58
N GLU A 379 -5.37 -15.80 -1.36
CA GLU A 379 -4.22 -15.58 -0.50
C GLU A 379 -3.17 -14.67 -1.17
N LEU A 380 -2.99 -14.81 -2.49
CA LEU A 380 -2.24 -13.84 -3.28
C LEU A 380 -2.93 -12.47 -3.23
N ARG A 381 -4.28 -12.48 -3.21
CA ARG A 381 -5.07 -11.24 -3.14
C ARG A 381 -4.81 -10.43 -1.88
N GLU A 382 -4.91 -11.08 -0.72
CA GLU A 382 -4.62 -10.45 0.57
C GLU A 382 -3.14 -10.03 0.68
N ARG A 383 -2.22 -10.84 0.13
CA ARG A 383 -0.79 -10.54 0.11
C ARG A 383 -0.46 -9.26 -0.65
N GLU A 384 -0.95 -9.12 -1.87
CA GLU A 384 -0.74 -7.92 -2.69
C GLU A 384 -1.35 -6.66 -2.04
N GLU A 385 -2.47 -6.83 -1.33
CA GLU A 385 -3.22 -5.77 -0.66
C GLU A 385 -2.43 -5.19 0.50
N LEU A 386 -1.89 -6.07 1.33
CA LEU A 386 -1.09 -5.68 2.50
C LEU A 386 0.30 -5.17 2.09
N LEU A 387 0.88 -5.65 0.98
CA LEU A 387 2.11 -5.09 0.41
C LEU A 387 1.95 -3.62 -0.01
N ARG A 388 0.76 -3.22 -0.49
CA ARG A 388 0.50 -1.83 -0.87
C ARG A 388 0.26 -0.96 0.34
N MET A 389 -0.49 -1.46 1.33
CA MET A 389 -0.58 -0.80 2.63
C MET A 389 0.82 -0.53 3.19
N ALA A 390 1.78 -1.43 2.97
CA ALA A 390 3.15 -1.21 3.41
C ALA A 390 3.75 0.14 3.01
N LYS A 391 3.37 0.64 1.82
CA LYS A 391 3.84 1.91 1.26
C LYS A 391 3.12 3.13 1.86
N ALA A 392 1.93 2.94 2.44
CA ALA A 392 1.09 3.97 3.05
C ALA A 392 1.49 4.29 4.49
N GLY A 393 2.66 4.89 4.66
CA GLY A 393 3.15 5.33 5.98
C GLY A 393 3.66 4.21 6.89
N ILE A 394 4.02 4.58 8.14
CA ILE A 394 4.58 3.63 9.12
C ILE A 394 3.57 2.60 9.58
N ALA A 395 2.30 3.00 9.78
CA ALA A 395 1.24 2.08 10.21
C ALA A 395 1.00 0.98 9.16
N GLY A 396 0.98 1.37 7.88
CA GLY A 396 0.95 0.48 6.75
C GLY A 396 2.15 -0.47 6.70
N SER A 397 3.38 0.05 6.80
CA SER A 397 4.60 -0.76 6.83
C SER A 397 4.63 -1.77 7.99
N ARG A 398 4.15 -1.39 9.18
CA ARG A 398 4.02 -2.29 10.34
C ARG A 398 2.99 -3.38 10.06
N THR A 399 1.83 -3.03 9.50
CA THR A 399 0.76 -3.98 9.18
C THR A 399 1.22 -5.02 8.17
N TRP A 400 1.97 -4.61 7.15
CA TRP A 400 2.55 -5.53 6.17
C TRP A 400 3.56 -6.50 6.79
N MET A 401 4.52 -5.98 7.57
CA MET A 401 5.51 -6.83 8.22
C MET A 401 4.87 -7.79 9.22
N ARG A 402 3.83 -7.33 9.92
CA ARG A 402 3.05 -8.16 10.83
C ARG A 402 2.37 -9.31 10.07
N TYR A 403 1.71 -9.01 8.95
CA TYR A 403 1.08 -10.03 8.11
C TYR A 403 2.08 -11.10 7.66
N LEU A 404 3.24 -10.70 7.15
CA LEU A 404 4.27 -11.64 6.74
C LEU A 404 4.81 -12.46 7.93
N ALA A 405 5.07 -11.81 9.08
CA ALA A 405 5.62 -12.46 10.26
C ALA A 405 4.66 -13.50 10.88
N GLU A 406 3.34 -13.23 10.92
CA GLU A 406 2.31 -14.19 11.39
C GLU A 406 2.24 -15.47 10.54
N ARG A 407 2.80 -15.41 9.34
CA ARG A 407 2.82 -16.47 8.34
C ARG A 407 4.21 -17.10 8.16
N GLY A 408 5.24 -16.53 8.80
CA GLY A 408 6.63 -16.96 8.62
C GLY A 408 7.19 -16.64 7.23
N GLU A 409 6.62 -15.65 6.56
CA GLU A 409 6.94 -15.25 5.18
C GLU A 409 7.73 -13.94 5.12
N ASP A 410 8.08 -13.35 6.26
CA ASP A 410 8.90 -12.14 6.32
C ASP A 410 10.32 -12.43 5.84
N PRO A 411 10.96 -11.53 5.06
CA PRO A 411 12.31 -11.75 4.60
C PRO A 411 13.28 -11.75 5.78
N ALA A 412 14.28 -12.62 5.73
CA ALA A 412 15.38 -12.60 6.68
C ALA A 412 16.14 -11.27 6.58
N PHE A 413 16.40 -10.62 7.71
CA PHE A 413 17.08 -9.31 7.75
C PHE A 413 18.45 -9.32 7.05
N ALA A 414 19.16 -10.44 7.11
CA ALA A 414 20.45 -10.61 6.44
C ALA A 414 20.37 -10.50 4.90
N ARG A 415 19.19 -10.63 4.29
CA ARG A 415 19.01 -10.37 2.84
C ARG A 415 19.29 -8.92 2.46
N SER A 416 19.05 -8.00 3.38
CA SER A 416 19.28 -6.57 3.18
C SER A 416 20.75 -6.16 3.36
N PHE A 417 21.66 -7.12 3.53
CA PHE A 417 23.09 -6.87 3.67
C PHE A 417 23.73 -6.64 2.29
N VAL A 418 23.30 -5.57 1.62
CA VAL A 418 23.71 -5.16 0.27
C VAL A 418 24.60 -3.90 0.27
N GLU A 419 25.47 -3.79 -0.73
CA GLU A 419 26.50 -2.75 -0.79
C GLU A 419 25.97 -1.33 -1.01
N ALA A 420 24.75 -1.18 -1.53
CA ALA A 420 24.13 0.10 -1.83
C ALA A 420 22.73 0.22 -1.23
N ILE A 421 22.44 1.35 -0.60
CA ILE A 421 21.12 1.68 -0.03
C ILE A 421 20.00 1.57 -1.09
N GLY A 422 20.28 1.96 -2.33
CA GLY A 422 19.33 1.86 -3.45
C GLY A 422 18.98 0.44 -3.89
N ALA A 423 19.76 -0.57 -3.48
CA ALA A 423 19.46 -1.97 -3.76
C ALA A 423 18.46 -2.57 -2.75
N ILE A 424 18.13 -1.85 -1.67
CA ILE A 424 17.13 -2.28 -0.68
C ILE A 424 15.78 -1.70 -1.08
N SER A 425 14.87 -2.57 -1.52
CA SER A 425 13.52 -2.18 -1.96
C SER A 425 12.47 -3.21 -1.52
N GLY A 426 11.19 -2.87 -1.72
CA GLY A 426 10.08 -3.77 -1.43
C GLY A 426 10.08 -4.33 0.00
N ASN A 427 9.92 -5.64 0.14
CA ASN A 427 9.86 -6.31 1.45
C ASN A 427 11.13 -6.12 2.29
N ASP A 428 12.29 -6.10 1.64
CA ASP A 428 13.57 -5.94 2.32
C ASP A 428 13.67 -4.52 2.93
N LEU A 429 13.14 -3.49 2.24
CA LEU A 429 13.07 -2.13 2.78
C LEU A 429 12.08 -2.01 3.96
N HIS A 430 10.90 -2.61 3.84
CA HIS A 430 9.92 -2.62 4.95
C HIS A 430 10.44 -3.38 6.17
N LYS A 431 11.17 -4.48 5.96
CA LYS A 431 11.84 -5.23 7.02
C LYS A 431 12.89 -4.38 7.71
N CYS A 432 13.74 -3.68 6.95
CA CYS A 432 14.71 -2.73 7.50
C CYS A 432 14.02 -1.63 8.31
N THR A 433 12.97 -1.03 7.75
CA THR A 433 12.18 0.04 8.39
C THR A 433 11.59 -0.43 9.73
N SER A 434 11.00 -1.62 9.75
CA SER A 434 10.38 -2.19 10.95
C SER A 434 11.40 -2.64 12.01
N ILE A 435 12.56 -3.17 11.59
CA ILE A 435 13.65 -3.46 12.53
C ILE A 435 14.19 -2.18 13.13
N VAL A 436 14.39 -1.13 12.33
CA VAL A 436 14.88 0.16 12.85
C VAL A 436 13.88 0.77 13.83
N ASP A 437 12.58 0.68 13.54
CA ASP A 437 11.51 1.09 14.46
C ASP A 437 11.62 0.39 15.83
N PHE A 438 11.84 -0.93 15.83
CA PHE A 438 12.15 -1.69 17.05
C PHE A 438 13.43 -1.20 17.73
N LEU A 439 14.52 -0.99 16.99
CA LEU A 439 15.81 -0.54 17.53
C LEU A 439 15.73 0.89 18.13
N GLN A 440 14.90 1.76 17.57
CA GLN A 440 14.63 3.10 18.11
C GLN A 440 13.90 3.01 19.45
N GLU A 441 12.87 2.17 19.54
CA GLU A 441 12.14 1.92 20.79
C GLU A 441 13.02 1.25 21.85
N ALA A 442 13.92 0.35 21.43
CA ALA A 442 14.85 -0.33 22.30
C ALA A 442 16.07 0.52 22.70
N ASN A 443 16.19 1.76 22.20
CA ASN A 443 17.38 2.62 22.37
C ASN A 443 18.70 1.97 21.89
N LEU A 444 18.63 1.09 20.89
CA LEU A 444 19.79 0.39 20.32
C LEU A 444 20.29 1.00 19.01
N LEU A 445 19.46 1.78 18.31
CA LEU A 445 19.80 2.35 17.00
C LEU A 445 21.12 3.15 17.03
N GLY A 446 21.25 4.09 17.95
CA GLY A 446 22.37 5.02 18.01
C GLY A 446 23.73 4.35 18.27
N SER A 447 23.78 3.44 19.24
CA SER A 447 24.99 2.68 19.58
C SER A 447 25.38 1.73 18.46
N ALA A 448 24.41 1.00 17.89
CA ALA A 448 24.65 0.08 16.79
C ALA A 448 25.21 0.82 15.56
N TYR A 449 24.55 1.90 15.13
CA TYR A 449 25.00 2.71 14.00
C TYR A 449 26.42 3.25 14.20
N LYS A 450 26.74 3.75 15.41
CA LYS A 450 28.08 4.27 15.72
C LYS A 450 29.16 3.20 15.58
N LEU A 451 28.91 1.98 16.06
CA LEU A 451 29.88 0.88 15.97
C LEU A 451 30.07 0.40 14.52
N LEU A 452 28.99 0.33 13.74
CA LEU A 452 29.03 -0.04 12.32
C LEU A 452 29.77 1.00 11.46
N CYS A 453 29.66 2.29 11.79
CA CYS A 453 30.47 3.32 11.13
C CYS A 453 31.97 3.23 11.44
N GLN A 454 32.35 2.64 12.56
CA GLN A 454 33.76 2.56 13.01
C GLN A 454 34.48 1.31 12.54
N ASN A 455 33.76 0.26 12.12
CA ASN A 455 34.34 -1.03 11.76
C ASN A 455 33.98 -1.44 10.34
N SER A 456 34.94 -1.32 9.41
CA SER A 456 34.79 -1.71 8.00
C SER A 456 35.43 -3.06 7.65
N LYS A 457 35.98 -3.79 8.63
CA LYS A 457 36.71 -5.04 8.39
C LYS A 457 36.04 -6.24 9.07
N GLY A 458 36.01 -7.39 8.40
CA GLY A 458 35.43 -8.63 8.91
C GLY A 458 34.16 -9.05 8.17
N ARG A 459 33.53 -10.16 8.61
CA ARG A 459 32.27 -10.62 8.01
C ARG A 459 31.12 -9.75 8.52
N THR A 460 30.26 -9.27 7.61
CA THR A 460 29.15 -8.37 7.93
C THR A 460 28.28 -8.85 9.10
N ILE A 461 27.92 -10.14 9.11
CA ILE A 461 27.07 -10.69 10.17
C ILE A 461 27.73 -10.59 11.56
N GLU A 462 29.06 -10.73 11.64
CA GLU A 462 29.81 -10.62 12.90
C GLU A 462 29.87 -9.16 13.37
N GLN A 463 29.98 -8.22 12.44
CA GLN A 463 29.95 -6.78 12.75
C GLN A 463 28.58 -6.38 13.31
N TYR A 464 27.50 -6.83 12.69
CA TYR A 464 26.14 -6.61 13.19
C TYR A 464 25.91 -7.26 14.55
N ASN A 465 26.35 -8.51 14.73
CA ASN A 465 26.23 -9.19 16.01
C ASN A 465 26.97 -8.43 17.13
N ALA A 466 28.17 -7.94 16.84
CA ALA A 466 28.96 -7.14 17.78
C ALA A 466 28.31 -5.77 18.06
N ALA A 467 27.78 -5.10 17.04
CA ALA A 467 27.17 -3.77 17.17
C ALA A 467 25.85 -3.80 17.95
N LEU A 468 25.05 -4.85 17.79
CA LEU A 468 23.76 -5.03 18.44
C LEU A 468 23.86 -5.74 19.81
N GLY A 469 24.99 -6.40 20.09
CA GLY A 469 25.19 -7.20 21.30
C GLY A 469 24.34 -8.49 21.34
N MET A 470 23.83 -8.94 20.20
CA MET A 470 23.02 -10.15 20.04
C MET A 470 23.17 -10.69 18.62
N THR A 471 22.82 -11.95 18.38
CA THR A 471 22.86 -12.45 17.00
C THR A 471 21.76 -11.83 16.14
N VAL A 472 21.96 -11.74 14.82
CA VAL A 472 20.89 -11.32 13.89
C VAL A 472 19.64 -12.20 14.04
N GLY A 473 19.80 -13.50 14.31
CA GLY A 473 18.67 -14.39 14.57
C GLY A 473 17.90 -14.02 15.84
N ASP A 474 18.60 -13.70 16.93
CA ASP A 474 17.98 -13.23 18.18
C ASP A 474 17.27 -11.89 18.00
N LEU A 475 17.87 -10.98 17.22
CA LEU A 475 17.24 -9.71 16.84
C LEU A 475 15.91 -9.96 16.14
N GLU A 476 15.89 -10.83 15.12
CA GLU A 476 14.66 -11.13 14.38
C GLU A 476 13.60 -11.79 15.25
N SER A 477 14.00 -12.68 16.17
CA SER A 477 13.06 -13.29 17.12
C SER A 477 12.42 -12.22 18.02
N LYS A 478 13.23 -11.34 18.63
CA LYS A 478 12.73 -10.26 19.49
C LYS A 478 11.89 -9.25 18.74
N TRP A 479 12.29 -8.89 17.53
CA TRP A 479 11.52 -8.02 16.65
C TRP A 479 10.16 -8.64 16.31
N LYS A 480 10.07 -9.95 16.03
CA LYS A 480 8.79 -10.64 15.80
C LYS A 480 7.89 -10.57 17.03
N ASP A 481 8.43 -10.88 18.20
CA ASP A 481 7.65 -10.81 19.45
C ASP A 481 7.13 -9.39 19.72
N TRP A 482 7.97 -8.38 19.48
CA TRP A 482 7.59 -6.97 19.60
C TRP A 482 6.52 -6.54 18.59
N LEU A 483 6.69 -6.94 17.32
CA LEU A 483 5.82 -6.56 16.21
C LEU A 483 4.43 -7.19 16.35
N LEU A 484 4.40 -8.48 16.70
CA LEU A 484 3.17 -9.22 16.85
C LEU A 484 2.43 -8.84 18.14
N GLY A 485 3.16 -8.62 19.24
CA GLY A 485 2.59 -8.22 20.54
C GLY A 485 1.40 -9.09 20.95
N SER A 486 0.49 -8.53 21.76
CA SER A 486 -0.83 -9.14 22.00
C SER A 486 -1.82 -8.70 20.92
N LEU A 487 -2.37 -9.67 20.18
CA LEU A 487 -3.50 -9.43 19.28
C LEU A 487 -4.83 -9.48 20.04
N PRO A 488 -5.85 -8.70 19.64
CA PRO A 488 -7.21 -9.02 20.04
C PRO A 488 -7.52 -10.46 19.58
N GLY A 489 -8.13 -11.24 20.47
CA GLY A 489 -8.62 -12.57 20.13
C GLY A 489 -9.78 -12.48 19.15
N ILE A 490 -10.21 -13.62 18.63
CA ILE A 490 -11.40 -13.68 17.78
C ILE A 490 -12.62 -13.17 18.56
N ALA A 491 -12.71 -13.44 19.87
CA ALA A 491 -13.79 -12.96 20.71
C ALA A 491 -13.93 -11.44 20.65
N GLU A 492 -12.84 -10.69 20.85
CA GLU A 492 -12.86 -9.22 20.87
C GLU A 492 -13.29 -8.64 19.52
N ARG A 493 -12.89 -9.27 18.42
CA ARG A 493 -13.25 -8.81 17.06
C ARG A 493 -14.73 -9.00 16.73
N ILE A 494 -15.40 -9.98 17.34
CA ILE A 494 -16.79 -10.32 17.03
C ILE A 494 -17.77 -9.91 18.14
N ASP A 495 -17.31 -9.52 19.32
CA ASP A 495 -18.15 -9.25 20.49
C ASP A 495 -19.09 -8.06 20.32
N LYS A 496 -18.60 -7.02 19.66
CA LYS A 496 -19.32 -5.76 19.47
C LYS A 496 -19.47 -5.49 17.99
N GLU A 497 -20.37 -4.55 17.70
CA GLU A 497 -20.46 -3.95 16.38
C GLU A 497 -19.06 -3.52 15.98
N ASN A 498 -18.63 -3.99 14.82
CA ASN A 498 -17.39 -3.53 14.24
C ASN A 498 -17.59 -2.04 13.92
N LEU A 499 -17.16 -1.14 14.80
CA LEU A 499 -17.21 0.30 14.56
C LEU A 499 -16.32 0.70 13.37
N ASN A 500 -15.48 -0.22 12.88
CA ASN A 500 -14.76 -0.11 11.62
C ASN A 500 -15.53 -0.74 10.43
N ALA A 501 -16.81 -1.10 10.59
CA ALA A 501 -17.69 -1.47 9.49
C ALA A 501 -18.04 -0.21 8.68
N TRP A 502 -18.17 -0.40 7.37
CA TRP A 502 -18.31 0.70 6.44
C TRP A 502 -19.58 1.53 6.68
N PRO A 503 -19.48 2.87 6.75
CA PRO A 503 -20.64 3.74 6.70
C PRO A 503 -21.54 3.42 5.51
N LYS A 504 -22.85 3.68 5.62
CA LYS A 504 -23.80 3.39 4.52
C LYS A 504 -23.39 4.05 3.21
N GLU A 505 -22.98 5.32 3.27
CA GLU A 505 -22.50 6.09 2.12
C GLU A 505 -21.24 5.46 1.50
N ALA A 506 -20.29 5.00 2.32
CA ALA A 506 -19.09 4.28 1.85
C ALA A 506 -19.45 3.02 1.04
N LEU A 507 -20.48 2.29 1.44
CA LEU A 507 -20.98 1.13 0.70
C LEU A 507 -21.67 1.53 -0.61
N GLU A 508 -22.37 2.66 -0.63
CA GLU A 508 -23.05 3.20 -1.82
C GLU A 508 -22.02 3.69 -2.86
N ILE A 509 -20.98 4.42 -2.43
CA ILE A 509 -19.81 4.80 -3.23
C ILE A 509 -19.12 3.55 -3.80
N LEU A 510 -18.86 2.57 -2.94
CA LEU A 510 -18.18 1.33 -3.34
C LEU A 510 -19.00 0.56 -4.38
N ALA A 511 -20.32 0.52 -4.23
CA ALA A 511 -21.22 -0.11 -5.20
C ALA A 511 -21.18 0.64 -6.54
N TYR A 512 -21.25 1.97 -6.52
CA TYR A 512 -21.20 2.82 -7.70
C TYR A 512 -19.88 2.65 -8.48
N MET A 513 -18.74 2.73 -7.78
CA MET A 513 -17.42 2.54 -8.39
C MET A 513 -17.22 1.13 -8.95
N ASN A 514 -17.70 0.11 -8.25
CA ASN A 514 -17.63 -1.26 -8.76
C ASN A 514 -18.51 -1.46 -10.01
N GLU A 515 -19.68 -0.82 -10.08
CA GLU A 515 -20.53 -0.86 -11.28
C GLU A 515 -19.84 -0.22 -12.49
N ILE A 516 -19.23 0.95 -12.31
CA ILE A 516 -18.46 1.64 -13.37
C ILE A 516 -17.31 0.73 -13.86
N ARG A 517 -16.54 0.15 -12.94
CA ARG A 517 -15.40 -0.72 -13.26
C ARG A 517 -15.85 -2.02 -13.93
N GLU A 518 -16.92 -2.64 -13.47
CA GLU A 518 -17.46 -3.87 -14.07
C GLU A 518 -17.87 -3.65 -15.53
N LYS A 519 -18.54 -2.53 -15.83
CA LYS A 519 -18.90 -2.15 -17.21
C LYS A 519 -17.67 -1.87 -18.06
N THR A 520 -16.71 -1.14 -17.51
CA THR A 520 -15.49 -0.72 -18.22
C THR A 520 -14.54 -1.88 -18.52
N PHE A 521 -14.44 -2.86 -17.61
CA PHE A 521 -13.47 -3.95 -17.72
C PHE A 521 -13.99 -5.22 -18.39
N LYS A 522 -15.30 -5.26 -18.68
CA LYS A 522 -15.98 -6.43 -19.24
C LYS A 522 -15.25 -7.00 -20.46
N ASP A 523 -14.85 -8.26 -20.39
CA ASP A 523 -14.13 -9.01 -21.44
C ASP A 523 -12.76 -8.44 -21.85
N LYS A 524 -12.22 -7.45 -21.10
CA LYS A 524 -10.95 -6.76 -21.43
C LYS A 524 -9.84 -6.97 -20.41
N ILE A 525 -10.17 -7.45 -19.21
CA ILE A 525 -9.22 -7.59 -18.09
C ILE A 525 -9.45 -8.92 -17.39
N GLN A 526 -8.38 -9.64 -17.07
CA GLN A 526 -8.46 -10.96 -16.44
C GLN A 526 -8.36 -10.87 -14.90
N GLY A 527 -9.34 -11.42 -14.19
CA GLY A 527 -9.26 -11.49 -12.73
C GLY A 527 -9.36 -10.12 -12.04
N VAL A 528 -10.25 -9.26 -12.57
CA VAL A 528 -10.56 -7.94 -12.01
C VAL A 528 -10.91 -8.03 -10.53
N TRP A 529 -10.33 -7.12 -9.76
CA TRP A 529 -10.59 -6.94 -8.34
C TRP A 529 -11.87 -6.12 -8.18
N LYS A 530 -12.83 -6.65 -7.42
CA LYS A 530 -13.85 -5.77 -6.85
C LYS A 530 -13.16 -4.86 -5.84
N LEU A 531 -13.36 -3.56 -6.00
CA LEU A 531 -12.89 -2.60 -5.02
C LEU A 531 -13.46 -2.95 -3.66
N LYS A 532 -12.64 -2.74 -2.64
CA LYS A 532 -13.07 -2.64 -1.25
C LYS A 532 -12.93 -1.19 -0.79
N PHE A 533 -13.59 -0.84 0.29
CA PHE A 533 -13.33 0.42 0.95
C PHE A 533 -12.15 0.25 1.92
N ASP A 534 -11.46 1.33 2.28
CA ASP A 534 -10.44 1.35 3.34
C ASP A 534 -10.77 2.43 4.40
N PRO A 535 -10.81 2.12 5.71
CA PRO A 535 -11.33 3.08 6.68
C PRO A 535 -10.25 4.11 7.03
N GLU A 536 -9.00 3.67 7.08
CA GLU A 536 -7.85 4.51 7.40
C GLU A 536 -7.61 5.51 6.26
N LEU A 537 -7.68 5.07 4.99
CA LEU A 537 -7.63 6.01 3.86
C LEU A 537 -8.80 7.01 3.87
N SER A 538 -9.97 6.61 4.37
CA SER A 538 -11.14 7.49 4.41
C SER A 538 -11.06 8.50 5.53
N GLU A 539 -10.54 8.11 6.69
CA GLU A 539 -10.15 9.05 7.75
C GLU A 539 -9.11 10.04 7.24
N GLN A 540 -8.11 9.57 6.48
CA GLN A 540 -7.11 10.42 5.82
C GLN A 540 -7.75 11.39 4.80
N CYS A 541 -8.64 10.90 3.94
CA CYS A 541 -9.37 11.74 2.98
C CYS A 541 -10.25 12.78 3.69
N ALA A 542 -10.87 12.42 4.81
CA ALA A 542 -11.67 13.33 5.61
C ALA A 542 -10.80 14.42 6.27
N LEU A 543 -9.63 14.05 6.80
CA LEU A 543 -8.65 15.01 7.31
C LEU A 543 -8.20 15.99 6.21
N HIS A 544 -7.98 15.50 5.00
CA HIS A 544 -7.60 16.36 3.88
C HIS A 544 -8.73 17.28 3.41
N ALA A 545 -9.96 16.77 3.33
CA ALA A 545 -11.13 17.59 3.02
C ALA A 545 -11.36 18.69 4.08
N HIS A 546 -11.13 18.35 5.35
CA HIS A 546 -11.16 19.31 6.46
C HIS A 546 -10.09 20.40 6.30
N TYR A 547 -8.85 20.01 5.97
CA TYR A 547 -7.75 20.92 5.71
C TYR A 547 -8.10 21.91 4.59
N LEU A 548 -8.56 21.42 3.43
CA LEU A 548 -8.92 22.28 2.29
C LEU A 548 -10.10 23.22 2.60
N THR A 549 -11.02 22.80 3.46
CA THR A 549 -12.13 23.64 3.93
C THR A 549 -11.62 24.85 4.73
N LEU A 550 -10.53 24.69 5.49
CA LEU A 550 -9.90 25.77 6.25
C LEU A 550 -8.98 26.65 5.41
N HIS A 551 -8.43 26.13 4.30
CA HIS A 551 -7.48 26.82 3.41
C HIS A 551 -8.01 26.91 1.96
N PRO A 552 -9.14 27.60 1.73
CA PRO A 552 -9.77 27.68 0.41
C PRO A 552 -8.92 28.38 -0.65
N GLU A 553 -7.82 29.04 -0.28
CA GLU A 553 -6.82 29.56 -1.22
C GLU A 553 -6.02 28.47 -1.94
N GLN A 554 -5.95 27.24 -1.39
CA GLN A 554 -5.18 26.11 -1.92
C GLN A 554 -5.97 25.23 -2.89
N LYS A 555 -7.09 25.70 -3.45
CA LYS A 555 -7.99 24.90 -4.31
C LYS A 555 -7.42 24.45 -5.66
N LYS A 556 -6.22 24.84 -6.04
CA LYS A 556 -5.67 24.60 -7.39
C LYS A 556 -4.49 23.66 -7.36
N TRP A 557 -4.35 22.85 -8.41
CA TRP A 557 -3.16 22.04 -8.59
C TRP A 557 -1.89 22.90 -8.72
N PRO A 558 -0.75 22.49 -8.14
CA PRO A 558 -0.57 21.27 -7.32
C PRO A 558 -0.99 21.45 -5.85
N ASP A 559 -1.20 22.68 -5.39
CA ASP A 559 -1.40 23.01 -3.97
C ASP A 559 -2.61 22.31 -3.33
N ALA A 560 -3.65 21.99 -4.10
CA ALA A 560 -4.82 21.25 -3.61
C ALA A 560 -4.50 19.84 -3.13
N HIS A 561 -3.38 19.25 -3.58
CA HIS A 561 -2.94 17.92 -3.17
C HIS A 561 -1.94 17.96 -2.01
N GLU A 562 -1.56 19.14 -1.53
CA GLU A 562 -0.53 19.35 -0.53
C GLU A 562 -1.16 19.85 0.77
N GLU A 563 -0.60 19.46 1.91
CA GLU A 563 -0.86 20.15 3.17
C GLU A 563 0.43 20.78 3.66
N TYR A 564 0.37 22.06 4.01
CA TYR A 564 1.53 22.78 4.51
C TYR A 564 1.63 22.64 6.02
N ALA A 565 2.77 22.13 6.51
CA ALA A 565 3.01 21.82 7.92
C ALA A 565 2.88 23.00 8.89
N ASP A 566 2.92 24.23 8.37
CA ASP A 566 2.75 25.47 9.11
C ASP A 566 1.31 26.01 9.16
N LYS A 567 0.36 25.31 8.52
CA LYS A 567 -1.06 25.67 8.48
C LYS A 567 -1.88 24.87 9.50
N GLU A 568 -3.00 25.47 9.95
CA GLU A 568 -3.95 24.80 10.84
C GLU A 568 -4.50 23.51 10.22
N ALA A 569 -4.80 22.52 11.04
CA ALA A 569 -5.30 21.19 10.65
C ALA A 569 -4.36 20.33 9.80
N TYR A 570 -3.10 20.74 9.58
CA TYR A 570 -2.11 19.87 8.93
C TYR A 570 -1.98 18.52 9.66
N THR A 571 -2.05 17.44 8.89
CA THR A 571 -1.73 16.08 9.34
C THR A 571 -0.90 15.35 8.29
N THR A 572 -0.06 14.42 8.73
CA THR A 572 0.70 13.56 7.79
C THR A 572 -0.22 12.64 7.00
N GLU A 573 -1.29 12.22 7.65
CA GLU A 573 -2.39 11.38 7.19
C GLU A 573 -3.21 12.10 6.10
N GLY A 574 -3.64 13.33 6.35
CA GLY A 574 -4.34 14.15 5.36
C GLY A 574 -3.44 14.53 4.18
N HIS A 575 -2.18 14.92 4.42
CA HIS A 575 -1.22 15.17 3.35
C HIS A 575 -0.99 13.95 2.45
N TRP A 576 -0.89 12.76 3.05
CA TRP A 576 -0.83 11.50 2.32
C TRP A 576 -2.06 11.32 1.42
N ALA A 577 -3.26 11.48 1.97
CA ALA A 577 -4.50 11.40 1.19
C ALA A 577 -4.49 12.40 0.02
N GLY A 578 -4.14 13.68 0.27
CA GLY A 578 -4.09 14.71 -0.77
C GLY A 578 -3.23 14.31 -1.97
N THR A 579 -2.01 13.83 -1.71
CA THR A 579 -1.05 13.43 -2.77
C THR A 579 -1.44 12.15 -3.54
N HIS A 580 -2.39 11.37 -3.04
CA HIS A 580 -2.83 10.10 -3.63
C HIS A 580 -4.28 10.11 -4.14
N SER A 581 -4.98 11.23 -3.97
CA SER A 581 -6.41 11.34 -4.27
C SER A 581 -6.71 12.09 -5.56
N VAL A 582 -7.91 11.85 -6.07
CA VAL A 582 -8.60 12.83 -6.91
C VAL A 582 -9.45 13.74 -6.02
N ILE A 583 -9.52 15.02 -6.37
CA ILE A 583 -10.16 16.05 -5.56
C ILE A 583 -11.15 16.79 -6.45
N VAL A 584 -12.34 17.10 -5.92
CA VAL A 584 -13.34 17.91 -6.62
C VAL A 584 -13.99 18.85 -5.63
N TRP A 585 -14.40 20.03 -6.11
CA TRP A 585 -15.13 21.00 -5.33
C TRP A 585 -16.17 21.74 -6.15
N ARG A 586 -17.15 22.36 -5.47
CA ARG A 586 -18.19 23.20 -6.09
C ARG A 586 -18.14 24.61 -5.51
N GLU A 587 -17.74 25.59 -6.32
CA GLU A 587 -17.63 26.99 -5.89
C GLU A 587 -18.95 27.50 -5.28
N GLY A 588 -18.87 28.01 -4.05
CA GLY A 588 -19.94 28.75 -3.38
C GLY A 588 -21.19 27.93 -3.02
N GLY A 589 -21.12 26.59 -3.08
CA GLY A 589 -22.29 25.71 -2.96
C GLY A 589 -22.36 24.85 -1.68
N GLU A 590 -23.55 24.25 -1.49
CA GLU A 590 -23.71 23.02 -0.72
C GLU A 590 -22.91 21.90 -1.43
N GLY A 591 -22.25 21.03 -0.67
CA GLY A 591 -21.40 19.95 -1.21
C GLY A 591 -22.09 19.12 -2.30
N MET A 592 -21.30 18.57 -3.23
CA MET A 592 -21.82 17.65 -4.25
C MET A 592 -22.31 16.35 -3.61
N THR A 593 -23.21 15.65 -4.29
CA THR A 593 -23.44 14.22 -4.03
C THR A 593 -22.19 13.44 -4.46
N PHE A 594 -21.98 12.23 -3.92
CA PHE A 594 -20.82 11.43 -4.31
C PHE A 594 -20.91 10.98 -5.78
N GLU A 595 -22.12 10.74 -6.30
CA GLU A 595 -22.34 10.39 -7.70
C GLU A 595 -21.93 11.53 -8.63
N GLU A 596 -22.32 12.77 -8.32
CA GLU A 596 -21.91 13.94 -9.08
C GLU A 596 -20.39 14.09 -9.12
N GLY A 597 -19.71 13.95 -7.98
CA GLY A 597 -18.25 14.07 -7.91
C GLY A 597 -17.52 13.00 -8.72
N ILE A 598 -17.95 11.74 -8.59
CA ILE A 598 -17.39 10.62 -9.36
C ILE A 598 -17.63 10.82 -10.86
N ASP A 599 -18.82 11.27 -11.26
CA ASP A 599 -19.13 11.52 -12.66
C ASP A 599 -18.31 12.67 -13.26
N VAL A 600 -17.98 13.70 -12.46
CA VAL A 600 -17.05 14.76 -12.86
C VAL A 600 -15.66 14.19 -13.13
N TRP A 601 -15.10 13.39 -12.22
CA TRP A 601 -13.79 12.77 -12.43
C TRP A 601 -13.78 11.79 -13.60
N MET A 602 -14.84 10.97 -13.74
CA MET A 602 -15.00 10.09 -14.90
C MET A 602 -15.19 10.88 -16.20
N GLY A 603 -15.65 12.14 -16.12
CA GLY A 603 -15.81 13.06 -17.24
C GLY A 603 -14.53 13.76 -17.70
N SER A 604 -13.42 13.63 -16.97
CA SER A 604 -12.14 14.25 -17.29
C SER A 604 -11.08 13.22 -17.75
N PHE A 605 -9.87 13.66 -18.12
CA PHE A 605 -8.80 12.77 -18.57
C PHE A 605 -7.97 12.24 -17.39
N TYR A 606 -7.27 13.10 -16.67
CA TYR A 606 -6.33 12.72 -15.62
C TYR A 606 -7.01 12.08 -14.40
N HIS A 607 -8.12 12.65 -13.91
CA HIS A 607 -8.81 12.07 -12.75
C HIS A 607 -9.43 10.71 -13.03
N ARG A 608 -9.80 10.41 -14.29
CA ARG A 608 -10.34 9.10 -14.67
C ARG A 608 -9.33 7.97 -14.51
N LEU A 609 -8.05 8.24 -14.83
CA LEU A 609 -7.00 7.21 -14.87
C LEU A 609 -6.88 6.41 -13.56
N PRO A 610 -6.75 7.02 -12.37
CA PRO A 610 -6.70 6.26 -11.13
C PRO A 610 -8.03 5.55 -10.83
N LEU A 611 -9.18 6.12 -11.20
CA LEU A 611 -10.50 5.49 -10.98
C LEU A 611 -10.67 4.19 -11.77
N THR A 612 -10.10 4.15 -12.99
CA THR A 612 -10.17 3.00 -13.90
C THR A 612 -8.91 2.15 -13.95
N ASP A 613 -7.92 2.39 -13.09
CA ASP A 613 -6.71 1.58 -13.05
C ASP A 613 -7.06 0.14 -12.57
N PRO A 614 -6.78 -0.91 -13.36
CA PRO A 614 -7.06 -2.29 -12.97
C PRO A 614 -6.25 -2.74 -11.75
N GLY A 615 -5.18 -2.03 -11.45
CA GLY A 615 -4.37 -2.15 -10.27
C GLY A 615 -5.15 -1.84 -9.00
N VAL A 616 -6.07 -0.86 -8.97
CA VAL A 616 -6.69 -0.41 -7.70
C VAL A 616 -7.46 -1.53 -6.98
N MET A 617 -7.18 -1.67 -5.68
CA MET A 617 -7.82 -2.64 -4.81
C MET A 617 -8.80 -2.03 -3.81
N ARG A 618 -8.42 -0.88 -3.24
CA ARG A 618 -9.22 -0.18 -2.25
C ARG A 618 -9.30 1.29 -2.57
N LEU A 619 -10.39 1.89 -2.10
CA LEU A 619 -10.59 3.33 -2.15
C LEU A 619 -10.76 3.91 -0.75
N GLY A 620 -10.25 5.13 -0.56
CA GLY A 620 -10.61 6.01 0.54
C GLY A 620 -11.59 7.09 0.06
N TRP A 621 -12.46 7.56 0.93
CA TRP A 621 -13.37 8.69 0.64
C TRP A 621 -13.53 9.60 1.85
N GLY A 622 -13.48 10.91 1.61
CA GLY A 622 -13.80 11.93 2.59
C GLY A 622 -14.42 13.15 1.92
N ALA A 623 -15.36 13.79 2.61
CA ALA A 623 -15.99 15.01 2.12
C ALA A 623 -16.27 15.96 3.29
N GLU A 624 -15.98 17.23 3.11
CA GLU A 624 -16.30 18.30 4.05
C GLU A 624 -16.51 19.62 3.30
N GLY A 625 -17.55 20.36 3.69
CA GLY A 625 -17.89 21.62 3.03
C GLY A 625 -18.16 21.43 1.53
N GLU A 626 -17.39 22.12 0.70
CA GLU A 626 -17.47 22.03 -0.76
C GLU A 626 -16.56 20.95 -1.37
N PHE A 627 -15.69 20.32 -0.58
CA PHE A 627 -14.65 19.41 -1.06
C PHE A 627 -15.02 17.95 -0.91
N GLN A 628 -14.64 17.17 -1.92
CA GLN A 628 -14.65 15.72 -1.90
C GLN A 628 -13.27 15.22 -2.32
N VAL A 629 -12.76 14.22 -1.59
CA VAL A 629 -11.43 13.64 -1.75
C VAL A 629 -11.60 12.12 -1.85
N MET A 630 -11.09 11.53 -2.93
CA MET A 630 -11.10 10.07 -3.13
C MET A 630 -9.69 9.55 -3.40
N ASP A 631 -9.17 8.80 -2.44
CA ASP A 631 -7.89 8.11 -2.60
C ASP A 631 -8.08 6.83 -3.40
N MET A 632 -7.48 6.82 -4.59
CA MET A 632 -7.48 5.67 -5.50
C MET A 632 -6.07 5.15 -5.78
N SER A 633 -5.04 5.76 -5.17
CA SER A 633 -3.64 5.52 -5.53
C SER A 633 -2.85 4.85 -4.42
N SER A 634 -3.19 5.10 -3.15
CA SER A 634 -2.46 4.53 -1.99
C SER A 634 -2.50 3.02 -1.95
N LEU A 635 -3.63 2.43 -2.37
CA LEU A 635 -3.84 0.99 -2.43
C LEU A 635 -4.02 0.48 -3.86
N ALA A 636 -3.20 1.03 -4.76
CA ALA A 636 -2.95 0.53 -6.12
C ALA A 636 -1.59 -0.21 -6.21
N ALA A 637 -1.45 -1.15 -7.13
CA ALA A 637 -0.15 -1.76 -7.49
C ALA A 637 -0.19 -2.19 -8.94
N PRO A 638 1.01 -2.41 -9.52
CA PRO A 638 1.12 -2.74 -10.91
C PRO A 638 0.25 -3.95 -11.24
N TYR A 639 -0.60 -3.75 -12.24
CA TYR A 639 -1.32 -4.85 -12.86
C TYR A 639 -0.37 -5.48 -13.90
N ASP A 640 0.10 -6.69 -13.58
CA ASP A 640 1.20 -7.38 -14.28
C ASP A 640 0.74 -8.15 -15.53
N LYS A 641 -0.57 -8.27 -15.73
CA LYS A 641 -1.17 -8.89 -16.92
C LYS A 641 -1.46 -7.85 -17.99
N PRO A 642 -1.47 -8.26 -19.28
CA PRO A 642 -1.96 -7.38 -20.33
C PRO A 642 -3.41 -6.96 -20.05
N PHE A 643 -3.69 -5.67 -20.21
CA PHE A 643 -5.01 -5.09 -20.00
C PHE A 643 -5.27 -3.99 -21.01
N ILE A 644 -6.54 -3.78 -21.34
CA ILE A 644 -6.99 -2.59 -22.07
C ILE A 644 -8.23 -2.05 -21.36
N VAL A 645 -8.15 -0.83 -20.88
CA VAL A 645 -9.30 -0.06 -20.42
C VAL A 645 -9.65 0.95 -21.50
N VAL A 646 -10.90 0.97 -21.97
CA VAL A 646 -11.39 2.03 -22.86
C VAL A 646 -12.55 2.76 -22.19
N TYR A 647 -12.59 4.08 -22.37
CA TYR A 647 -13.68 4.90 -21.87
C TYR A 647 -13.99 6.05 -22.85
N PRO A 648 -15.25 6.33 -23.22
CA PRO A 648 -16.47 5.55 -22.93
C PRO A 648 -16.32 4.07 -23.31
N TYR A 649 -16.94 3.18 -22.53
CA TYR A 649 -16.84 1.74 -22.79
C TYR A 649 -17.68 1.34 -24.01
N GLU A 650 -17.40 0.15 -24.56
CA GLU A 650 -18.07 -0.37 -25.75
C GLU A 650 -19.59 -0.43 -25.58
N ASN A 651 -20.31 0.20 -26.51
CA ASN A 651 -21.76 0.41 -26.52
C ASN A 651 -22.32 1.23 -25.34
N GLN A 652 -21.49 2.04 -24.67
CA GLN A 652 -21.99 2.97 -23.66
C GLN A 652 -23.01 3.95 -24.29
N THR A 653 -24.11 4.20 -23.58
CA THR A 653 -25.13 5.17 -23.99
C THR A 653 -25.24 6.27 -22.95
N GLY A 654 -25.77 7.43 -23.35
CA GLY A 654 -25.90 8.58 -22.44
C GLY A 654 -24.57 9.27 -22.14
N VAL A 655 -23.57 9.09 -23.00
CA VAL A 655 -22.28 9.76 -22.85
C VAL A 655 -22.47 11.28 -22.98
N PRO A 656 -21.93 12.10 -22.07
CA PRO A 656 -22.02 13.55 -22.20
C PRO A 656 -21.38 14.04 -23.51
N THR A 657 -21.86 15.16 -24.03
CA THR A 657 -21.35 15.72 -25.28
C THR A 657 -20.04 16.48 -25.12
N ALA A 658 -19.82 17.05 -23.93
CA ALA A 658 -18.72 17.95 -23.64
C ALA A 658 -17.90 17.46 -22.43
N PHE A 659 -16.69 17.99 -22.32
CA PHE A 659 -15.85 17.84 -21.13
C PHE A 659 -16.62 18.29 -19.88
N ILE A 660 -16.50 17.54 -18.77
CA ILE A 660 -17.21 17.83 -17.52
C ILE A 660 -16.24 18.43 -16.50
N GLY A 661 -16.62 19.58 -15.94
CA GLY A 661 -15.82 20.28 -14.92
C GLY A 661 -14.60 21.00 -15.49
N ASN A 662 -13.73 21.43 -14.59
CA ASN A 662 -12.42 22.00 -14.91
C ASN A 662 -11.35 21.03 -14.38
N GLU A 663 -10.45 20.57 -15.24
CA GLU A 663 -9.40 19.64 -14.85
C GLU A 663 -8.10 20.40 -14.56
N PHE A 664 -7.50 20.16 -13.40
CA PHE A 664 -6.21 20.73 -13.05
C PHE A 664 -5.18 19.62 -12.80
N PRO A 665 -4.06 19.59 -13.54
CA PRO A 665 -3.72 20.53 -14.61
C PRO A 665 -4.52 20.28 -15.90
N ASP A 666 -4.68 21.33 -16.70
CA ASP A 666 -5.44 21.33 -17.96
C ASP A 666 -4.80 20.36 -18.97
N PRO A 667 -5.54 19.39 -19.54
CA PRO A 667 -4.99 18.45 -20.51
C PRO A 667 -4.67 19.08 -21.87
N VAL A 668 -5.22 20.25 -22.22
CA VAL A 668 -4.95 20.99 -23.47
C VAL A 668 -4.63 22.46 -23.15
N PRO A 669 -3.47 22.76 -22.55
CA PRO A 669 -3.14 24.10 -22.11
C PRO A 669 -2.98 25.05 -23.31
N ASN A 670 -3.95 25.93 -23.52
CA ASN A 670 -3.87 27.03 -24.48
C ASN A 670 -3.87 28.38 -23.73
N GLY A 671 -2.72 28.73 -23.15
CA GLY A 671 -2.55 29.95 -22.35
C GLY A 671 -1.72 29.70 -21.09
N PRO A 672 -1.56 30.69 -20.19
CA PRO A 672 -0.95 30.48 -18.89
C PRO A 672 -1.67 29.36 -18.09
N PRO A 673 -0.96 28.58 -17.24
CA PRO A 673 -1.59 27.55 -16.42
C PRO A 673 -2.83 28.04 -15.68
N GLY A 674 -3.95 27.32 -15.83
CA GLY A 674 -5.23 27.62 -15.18
C GLY A 674 -6.03 28.79 -15.75
N SER A 675 -5.76 29.19 -17.00
CA SER A 675 -6.48 30.27 -17.69
C SER A 675 -7.65 29.82 -18.57
N PHE A 676 -7.85 28.52 -18.76
CA PHE A 676 -8.91 27.96 -19.60
C PHE A 676 -9.90 27.13 -18.77
N SER A 677 -11.17 27.14 -19.16
CA SER A 677 -12.21 26.24 -18.64
C SER A 677 -12.57 25.28 -19.76
N GLU A 678 -12.28 23.98 -19.59
CA GLU A 678 -12.58 22.97 -20.61
C GLU A 678 -14.09 22.72 -20.75
N ALA A 679 -14.83 22.98 -19.67
CA ALA A 679 -16.27 22.78 -19.57
C ALA A 679 -17.03 23.48 -20.70
N GLY A 680 -17.67 22.68 -21.56
CA GLY A 680 -18.49 23.18 -22.66
C GLY A 680 -17.73 23.69 -23.89
N VAL A 681 -16.40 23.75 -23.84
CA VAL A 681 -15.56 24.11 -25.00
C VAL A 681 -15.12 22.87 -25.76
N PHE A 682 -14.59 21.88 -25.05
CA PHE A 682 -14.14 20.63 -25.64
C PHE A 682 -15.23 19.56 -25.59
N GLY A 683 -15.16 18.62 -26.52
CA GLY A 683 -15.97 17.40 -26.47
C GLY A 683 -15.52 16.47 -25.35
N TYR A 684 -16.35 15.47 -25.09
CA TYR A 684 -16.08 14.47 -24.04
C TYR A 684 -14.78 13.69 -24.31
N PRO A 685 -13.87 13.54 -23.32
CA PRO A 685 -12.59 12.87 -23.52
C PRO A 685 -12.75 11.35 -23.68
N ILE A 686 -12.09 10.80 -24.70
CA ILE A 686 -12.07 9.36 -25.04
C ILE A 686 -10.69 8.81 -24.77
N THR A 687 -10.58 7.82 -23.88
CA THR A 687 -9.31 7.32 -23.36
C THR A 687 -9.09 5.84 -23.65
N ILE A 688 -7.82 5.47 -23.82
CA ILE A 688 -7.33 4.10 -23.69
C ILE A 688 -6.27 4.09 -22.59
N GLN A 689 -6.37 3.17 -21.63
CA GLN A 689 -5.32 2.88 -20.65
C GLN A 689 -4.86 1.42 -20.82
N THR A 690 -3.56 1.23 -21.04
CA THR A 690 -2.93 -0.07 -21.33
C THR A 690 -1.42 0.04 -21.13
N ASN A 691 -0.73 -1.07 -20.91
CA ASN A 691 0.74 -1.12 -20.95
C ASN A 691 1.21 -2.03 -22.09
N PRO A 692 1.09 -1.58 -23.35
CA PRO A 692 1.39 -2.42 -24.49
C PRO A 692 2.89 -2.53 -24.65
N THR A 693 3.40 -3.76 -24.63
CA THR A 693 4.81 -4.04 -24.85
C THR A 693 5.01 -4.92 -26.07
N ASP A 694 6.13 -4.72 -26.76
CA ASP A 694 6.57 -5.56 -27.86
C ASP A 694 7.33 -6.81 -27.35
N GLU A 695 7.85 -7.62 -28.28
CA GLU A 695 8.62 -8.83 -27.98
C GLU A 695 9.93 -8.56 -27.22
N ARG A 696 10.40 -7.30 -27.17
CA ARG A 696 11.57 -6.85 -26.42
C ARG A 696 11.20 -6.21 -25.08
N ASN A 697 9.91 -6.25 -24.73
CA ASN A 697 9.34 -5.60 -23.56
C ASN A 697 9.45 -4.06 -23.59
N GLU A 698 9.57 -3.47 -24.79
CA GLU A 698 9.56 -2.02 -25.00
C GLU A 698 8.13 -1.53 -25.17
N THR A 699 7.80 -0.36 -24.60
CA THR A 699 6.46 0.22 -24.70
C THR A 699 6.12 0.62 -26.14
N VAL A 700 4.95 0.24 -26.61
CA VAL A 700 4.44 0.52 -27.95
C VAL A 700 3.50 1.72 -27.92
N ASP A 701 3.65 2.67 -28.85
CA ASP A 701 2.74 3.81 -28.95
C ASP A 701 1.45 3.41 -29.70
N ILE A 702 0.37 4.14 -29.45
CA ILE A 702 -0.95 3.92 -30.07
C ILE A 702 -1.34 5.17 -30.83
N SER A 703 -1.94 5.00 -32.01
CA SER A 703 -2.65 6.06 -32.72
C SER A 703 -4.15 5.87 -32.56
N MET A 704 -4.90 6.96 -32.39
CA MET A 704 -6.35 6.92 -32.20
C MET A 704 -7.06 7.90 -33.13
N LYS A 705 -8.27 7.52 -33.58
CA LYS A 705 -9.18 8.37 -34.36
C LYS A 705 -10.62 8.22 -33.90
N LEU A 706 -11.38 9.31 -33.97
CA LEU A 706 -12.81 9.36 -33.65
C LEU A 706 -13.62 9.66 -34.91
N TYR A 707 -14.73 8.95 -35.09
CA TYR A 707 -15.65 9.14 -36.22
C TYR A 707 -17.08 9.33 -35.75
N GLU A 708 -17.79 10.27 -36.39
CA GLU A 708 -19.24 10.43 -36.25
C GLU A 708 -19.95 9.36 -37.10
N GLY A 709 -20.81 8.57 -36.45
CA GLY A 709 -21.53 7.45 -37.05
C GLY A 709 -20.74 6.13 -37.07
N LYS A 710 -21.47 5.01 -37.03
CA LYS A 710 -20.90 3.64 -37.11
C LYS A 710 -20.12 3.36 -38.40
N ASP A 711 -20.47 4.04 -39.49
CA ASP A 711 -19.86 3.79 -40.80
C ASP A 711 -18.43 4.36 -40.92
N GLY A 712 -17.99 5.20 -39.96
CA GLY A 712 -16.61 5.66 -39.87
C GLY A 712 -16.19 6.63 -40.95
N LYS A 713 -17.14 7.35 -41.59
CA LYS A 713 -16.83 8.19 -42.75
C LYS A 713 -16.46 9.63 -42.43
N LYS A 714 -16.92 10.15 -41.28
CA LYS A 714 -16.68 11.55 -40.88
C LYS A 714 -15.80 11.57 -39.64
N GLU A 715 -14.51 11.84 -39.83
CA GLU A 715 -13.56 12.00 -38.72
C GLU A 715 -13.88 13.27 -37.91
N VAL A 716 -13.76 13.17 -36.58
CA VAL A 716 -13.92 14.29 -35.64
C VAL A 716 -12.52 14.81 -35.32
N GLU A 717 -12.34 16.13 -35.39
CA GLU A 717 -11.06 16.72 -34.99
C GLU A 717 -10.87 16.66 -33.47
N CYS A 718 -9.72 16.15 -33.05
CA CYS A 718 -9.35 16.01 -31.64
C CYS A 718 -7.96 16.57 -31.37
N HIS A 719 -7.74 17.07 -30.14
CA HIS A 719 -6.43 17.05 -29.53
C HIS A 719 -6.09 15.60 -29.15
N PHE A 720 -4.88 15.16 -29.49
CA PHE A 720 -4.43 13.80 -29.19
C PHE A 720 -3.27 13.86 -28.20
N SER A 721 -3.44 13.18 -27.07
CA SER A 721 -2.45 13.04 -26.01
C SER A 721 -1.95 11.60 -25.99
N SER A 722 -0.63 11.41 -26.05
CA SER A 722 0.02 10.10 -25.87
C SER A 722 1.16 10.19 -24.85
N PRO A 723 1.66 9.07 -24.30
CA PRO A 723 2.79 9.09 -23.38
C PRO A 723 4.06 9.69 -24.02
N ALA A 724 4.24 9.49 -25.34
CA ALA A 724 5.37 10.01 -26.10
C ALA A 724 5.18 11.48 -26.54
N LYS A 725 3.93 11.91 -26.73
CA LYS A 725 3.55 13.27 -27.15
C LYS A 725 2.33 13.71 -26.36
N PRO A 726 2.50 14.07 -25.07
CA PRO A 726 1.39 14.49 -24.25
C PRO A 726 0.89 15.86 -24.73
N SER A 727 -0.42 16.07 -24.67
CA SER A 727 -1.03 17.37 -24.99
C SER A 727 -0.70 18.45 -23.95
N ASN A 728 -0.46 18.07 -22.69
CA ASN A 728 0.13 18.91 -21.67
C ASN A 728 1.57 18.43 -21.38
N PRO A 729 2.62 19.22 -21.65
CA PRO A 729 4.00 18.80 -21.44
C PRO A 729 4.40 18.63 -19.97
N GLU A 730 3.66 19.22 -19.02
CA GLU A 730 3.92 19.08 -17.58
C GLU A 730 3.46 17.74 -17.01
N ILE A 731 2.47 17.08 -17.66
CA ILE A 731 1.98 15.76 -17.27
C ILE A 731 1.91 14.82 -18.48
N ALA A 732 2.75 13.79 -18.45
CA ALA A 732 2.71 12.67 -19.38
C ALA A 732 2.29 11.40 -18.63
N PRO A 733 1.01 10.99 -18.69
CA PRO A 733 0.57 9.75 -18.06
C PRO A 733 1.23 8.55 -18.74
N VAL A 734 1.77 7.64 -17.93
CA VAL A 734 2.32 6.39 -18.46
C VAL A 734 1.17 5.46 -18.83
N GLY A 735 1.21 4.90 -20.04
CA GLY A 735 0.24 3.90 -20.48
C GLY A 735 -1.18 4.43 -20.68
N ALA A 736 -1.36 5.74 -20.96
CA ALA A 736 -2.66 6.29 -21.30
C ALA A 736 -2.61 7.18 -22.55
N TRP A 737 -3.65 7.07 -23.38
CA TRP A 737 -3.88 7.85 -24.59
C TRP A 737 -5.25 8.49 -24.51
N CYS A 738 -5.39 9.71 -25.04
CA CYS A 738 -6.65 10.46 -24.99
C CYS A 738 -6.91 11.22 -26.29
N LEU A 739 -8.14 11.11 -26.79
CA LEU A 739 -8.72 12.03 -27.77
C LEU A 739 -9.64 13.00 -27.04
N ILE A 740 -9.37 14.30 -27.19
CA ILE A 740 -10.21 15.39 -26.69
C ILE A 740 -10.78 16.12 -27.91
N PRO A 741 -12.06 15.90 -28.28
CA PRO A 741 -12.64 16.58 -29.44
C PRO A 741 -12.58 18.09 -29.27
N LYS A 742 -12.25 18.81 -30.35
CA LYS A 742 -12.08 20.27 -30.32
C LYS A 742 -13.39 21.05 -30.10
N GLU A 743 -14.52 20.38 -30.30
CA GLU A 743 -15.87 20.92 -30.10
C GLU A 743 -16.74 19.90 -29.37
N PRO A 744 -17.82 20.32 -28.69
CA PRO A 744 -18.80 19.40 -28.12
C PRO A 744 -19.34 18.42 -29.16
N LEU A 745 -19.43 17.15 -28.78
CA LEU A 745 -20.02 16.11 -29.62
C LEU A 745 -21.52 16.39 -29.83
N ARG A 746 -22.08 15.85 -30.91
CA ARG A 746 -23.52 15.98 -31.18
C ARG A 746 -24.30 15.09 -30.22
N ALA A 747 -25.38 15.60 -29.65
CA ALA A 747 -26.31 14.83 -28.82
C ALA A 747 -26.93 13.66 -29.59
N LYS A 748 -27.32 12.60 -28.88
CA LYS A 748 -27.99 11.38 -29.37
C LYS A 748 -27.31 10.72 -30.57
N THR A 749 -26.03 10.96 -30.75
CA THR A 749 -25.23 10.55 -31.91
C THR A 749 -24.30 9.42 -31.50
N GLU A 750 -24.17 8.45 -32.40
CA GLU A 750 -23.27 7.33 -32.21
C GLU A 750 -21.91 7.65 -32.80
N TYR A 751 -20.85 7.29 -32.10
CA TYR A 751 -19.47 7.53 -32.48
C TYR A 751 -18.70 6.22 -32.52
N LYS A 752 -17.72 6.13 -33.43
CA LYS A 752 -16.79 5.01 -33.54
C LYS A 752 -15.37 5.49 -33.27
N VAL A 753 -14.66 4.76 -32.42
CA VAL A 753 -13.24 4.98 -32.13
C VAL A 753 -12.43 3.88 -32.79
N VAL A 754 -11.30 4.25 -33.38
CA VAL A 754 -10.35 3.33 -34.02
C VAL A 754 -8.98 3.56 -33.39
N ALA A 755 -8.34 2.49 -32.94
CA ALA A 755 -7.02 2.52 -32.33
C ALA A 755 -6.08 1.50 -32.98
N GLU A 756 -4.89 1.96 -33.38
CA GLU A 756 -3.86 1.16 -34.05
C GLU A 756 -2.52 1.25 -33.30
N TRP A 757 -1.90 0.10 -33.03
CA TRP A 757 -0.62 0.04 -32.34
C TRP A 757 0.53 0.27 -33.32
N ILE A 758 1.41 1.23 -33.02
CA ILE A 758 2.50 1.67 -33.89
C ILE A 758 3.70 0.73 -33.72
N MET A 759 3.75 -0.33 -34.52
CA MET A 759 4.80 -1.35 -34.45
C MET A 759 5.94 -1.09 -35.45
N GLY A 760 7.18 -1.46 -35.07
CA GLY A 760 8.37 -1.35 -35.94
C GLY A 760 8.41 -2.32 -37.14
N GLY A 761 7.46 -3.26 -37.27
CA GLY A 761 7.39 -4.21 -38.39
C GLY A 761 6.02 -4.90 -38.53
N ARG A 762 5.68 -5.38 -39.74
CA ARG A 762 4.37 -6.00 -40.06
C ARG A 762 4.10 -7.32 -39.30
N THR A 763 5.14 -8.03 -38.88
CA THR A 763 5.04 -9.32 -38.20
C THR A 763 4.99 -9.21 -36.67
N SER A 764 5.43 -8.09 -36.10
CA SER A 764 5.48 -7.87 -34.64
C SER A 764 4.11 -8.06 -33.99
N GLN A 765 4.05 -8.68 -32.81
CA GLN A 765 2.85 -8.72 -31.97
C GLN A 765 3.07 -7.87 -30.71
N THR A 766 2.00 -7.35 -30.13
CA THR A 766 2.05 -6.68 -28.82
C THR A 766 1.25 -7.48 -27.80
N SER A 767 1.53 -7.26 -26.52
CA SER A 767 0.77 -7.85 -25.41
C SER A 767 -0.73 -7.48 -25.42
N ALA A 768 -1.10 -6.37 -26.06
CA ALA A 768 -2.47 -5.82 -26.05
C ALA A 768 -3.22 -5.97 -27.39
N GLY A 769 -2.53 -6.30 -28.50
CA GLY A 769 -3.13 -6.47 -29.83
C GLY A 769 -2.52 -5.58 -30.90
N LYS A 770 -3.19 -5.47 -32.06
CA LYS A 770 -2.72 -4.64 -33.20
C LYS A 770 -3.71 -3.54 -33.59
N HIS A 771 -4.99 -3.78 -33.34
CA HIS A 771 -6.11 -2.97 -33.81
C HIS A 771 -7.29 -3.13 -32.86
N MET A 772 -7.99 -2.04 -32.57
CA MET A 772 -9.23 -2.06 -31.80
C MET A 772 -10.22 -1.03 -32.35
N GLU A 773 -11.49 -1.43 -32.42
CA GLU A 773 -12.61 -0.52 -32.69
C GLU A 773 -13.67 -0.72 -31.63
N TRP A 774 -14.33 0.38 -31.25
CA TRP A 774 -15.47 0.36 -30.34
C TRP A 774 -16.37 1.56 -30.61
N THR A 775 -17.60 1.52 -30.12
CA THR A 775 -18.63 2.54 -30.33
C THR A 775 -19.25 3.00 -29.02
N PHE A 776 -19.76 4.23 -29.00
CA PHE A 776 -20.56 4.77 -27.90
C PHE A 776 -21.58 5.76 -28.44
N LYS A 777 -22.58 6.11 -27.62
CA LYS A 777 -23.66 7.03 -27.99
C LYS A 777 -23.83 8.13 -26.96
N THR A 778 -23.89 9.38 -27.43
CA THR A 778 -24.13 10.55 -26.60
C THR A 778 -25.58 10.66 -26.11
N ASN A 779 -25.80 11.44 -25.04
CA ASN A 779 -27.12 11.69 -24.42
C ASN A 779 -28.09 12.51 -25.27
#